data_AF-A0A8J4FYM0-F1
#
_entry.id   AF-A0A8J4FYM0-F1
#
_cell.length_a   1.000
_cell.length_b   1.000
_cell.length_c   1.000
_cell.angle_alpha   90.00
_cell.angle_beta   90.00
_cell.angle_gamma   90.00
#
_symmetry.space_group_name_H-M   'P 1'
#
loop_
_entity.id
_entity.type
_entity.pdbx_description
1 polymer ?
#
loop_
_entity_poly.entity_id
_entity_poly.type
_entity_poly.pdbx_seq_one_letter_code
_entity_poly.pdbx_strand_id
1 'polypeptide(L)'
;MHLGLECNEPSRTVRDAAPAGPEVGHAGAGPGAAAAFSKPAEEEDIIDIPRLYRRLQTYAAAYDIPSHAVRQMEELIATPIAVRLLQLPRARLHDFLVLDAYKPKMHVMYDKYLSGVTADFALTVRWAPPPADPAALPSRHPDLWAAFEASAAALSRTTPYTPYEVQALRTQFGTELPQALLDRCHEDGVAAVEWQESRYRASSEEEKKGMEAGGQQEAGKVAVASGPLISASLMETPLMQRFQQLAVEAQVEALRNSRLNATAGDTRRPQPPPPAPSPASTSHSSSQCSGPGANSSSGCDGSQPPGPPPQTEATSPQPHSTASRPAGESKSGSGSRTLKSPQTHALAQPGHGGRALESLFDRTERLANSLAQLVITVERINGLKHGCRVALFAGRRSSDLLYLLIQNLYCAVHLDGYGGTSSLYVVAVLGREWTSMGLPERECWGGVGRLVGTHAHEQVSALQQLLASYDIEAGRRCGLPHGVLVTPLLAHLLFLATNGGGGADGAGATALADTFTTAAFLAVSRCAAVPAAFRQDVEAAFGWHIPEYARCFDLFRIWRLDSGNYERVSEQVMAAWEGRSGELQAQGYPPLAPLELMNSNLSSVDDIAAVCSLDPRVRPTTLAFGTLADGFLPFLEQECGDDAAAAADVPLRPTISLASVVMKLVQARLPRHLPAGGGGECGDGGGGDMPACAIKLGDGDSGGKVQVDPRLDPDVAAKALHAAVEMARGSATSALDSDAVSAVLAEAYDAVTRRGVLMAVPP
;
A
#
# COMPACT_ATOMS: atom_id res chain seq x y z
N MET A 1 21.19 23.72 27.87
CA MET A 1 21.14 23.30 29.29
C MET A 1 22.10 22.14 29.46
N HIS A 2 23.16 22.33 30.26
CA HIS A 2 24.11 21.29 30.65
C HIS A 2 23.47 20.35 31.66
N LEU A 3 23.50 19.04 31.41
CA LEU A 3 23.52 18.03 32.47
C LEU A 3 24.33 16.82 31.96
N GLY A 4 25.42 16.54 32.66
CA GLY A 4 26.21 15.32 32.52
C GLY A 4 25.61 14.21 33.38
N LEU A 5 25.82 12.96 32.97
CA LEU A 5 25.66 11.78 33.79
C LEU A 5 26.80 10.81 33.49
N GLU A 6 27.53 10.51 34.56
CA GLU A 6 28.64 9.57 34.65
C GLU A 6 28.15 8.13 34.45
N CYS A 7 28.86 7.36 33.63
CA CYS A 7 28.65 5.92 33.46
C CYS A 7 29.65 5.16 34.33
N ASN A 8 29.15 4.34 35.25
CA ASN A 8 29.92 3.30 35.93
C ASN A 8 29.87 2.00 35.10
N GLU A 9 31.04 1.55 34.64
CA GLU A 9 31.24 0.19 34.14
C GLU A 9 31.22 -0.83 35.29
N PRO A 10 30.87 -2.09 34.99
CA PRO A 10 31.73 -3.17 35.44
C PRO A 10 32.13 -4.11 34.31
N SER A 11 33.43 -4.33 34.27
CA SER A 11 34.18 -5.25 33.43
C SER A 11 33.77 -6.70 33.69
N ARG A 12 33.53 -7.48 32.62
CA ARG A 12 33.68 -8.95 32.66
C ARG A 12 34.10 -9.49 31.29
N THR A 13 35.31 -10.02 31.28
CA THR A 13 35.99 -10.76 30.22
C THR A 13 35.64 -12.24 30.27
N VAL A 14 35.16 -12.82 29.16
CA VAL A 14 35.22 -14.27 28.84
C VAL A 14 35.22 -14.38 27.30
N ARG A 15 36.38 -14.51 26.65
CA ARG A 15 37.05 -15.74 26.16
C ARG A 15 36.27 -16.59 25.15
N ASP A 16 36.89 -16.68 23.98
CA ASP A 16 36.57 -17.45 22.78
C ASP A 16 36.32 -18.94 22.99
N ALA A 17 35.36 -19.49 22.24
CA ALA A 17 35.39 -20.86 21.74
C ALA A 17 34.44 -21.00 20.54
N ALA A 18 35.00 -21.08 19.33
CA ALA A 18 34.30 -21.54 18.13
C ALA A 18 34.26 -23.08 18.11
N PRO A 19 33.15 -23.72 17.73
CA PRO A 19 33.16 -25.11 17.32
C PRO A 19 33.08 -25.26 15.80
N ALA A 20 33.88 -26.21 15.33
CA ALA A 20 34.02 -26.69 13.96
C ALA A 20 32.71 -27.20 13.37
N GLY A 21 32.54 -26.98 12.05
CA GLY A 21 31.43 -27.54 11.27
C GLY A 21 31.61 -29.01 10.91
N PRO A 22 30.58 -29.65 10.31
CA PRO A 22 30.75 -30.89 9.59
C PRO A 22 30.71 -30.68 8.07
N GLU A 23 31.64 -31.36 7.41
CA GLU A 23 31.75 -31.57 5.97
C GLU A 23 30.47 -32.24 5.41
N VAL A 24 29.97 -31.74 4.27
CA VAL A 24 28.99 -32.44 3.45
C VAL A 24 29.55 -32.58 2.04
N GLY A 25 29.64 -33.83 1.60
CA GLY A 25 30.29 -34.24 0.36
C GLY A 25 29.57 -33.80 -0.91
N HIS A 26 30.36 -33.37 -1.89
CA HIS A 26 29.96 -33.19 -3.28
C HIS A 26 29.89 -34.55 -4.01
N ALA A 27 28.75 -34.83 -4.62
CA ALA A 27 28.63 -35.77 -5.73
C ALA A 27 28.11 -35.01 -6.96
N GLY A 28 28.87 -35.06 -8.04
CA GLY A 28 28.63 -34.31 -9.27
C GLY A 28 27.62 -34.97 -10.22
N ALA A 29 27.06 -34.14 -11.10
CA ALA A 29 26.51 -34.54 -12.39
C ALA A 29 26.90 -33.47 -13.41
N GLY A 30 27.46 -33.91 -14.54
CA GLY A 30 28.12 -33.08 -15.55
C GLY A 30 27.17 -32.35 -16.53
N PRO A 31 27.76 -31.55 -17.43
CA PRO A 31 27.06 -30.52 -18.21
C PRO A 31 26.68 -30.98 -19.63
N GLY A 32 25.64 -30.38 -20.21
CA GLY A 32 25.22 -30.68 -21.58
C GLY A 32 24.16 -29.74 -22.16
N ALA A 33 24.60 -28.55 -22.56
CA ALA A 33 24.16 -27.72 -23.70
C ALA A 33 22.66 -27.46 -23.98
N ALA A 34 22.24 -26.21 -23.79
CA ALA A 34 21.59 -25.39 -24.84
C ALA A 34 21.80 -23.90 -24.53
N ALA A 35 22.93 -23.36 -24.98
CA ALA A 35 23.21 -21.93 -24.95
C ALA A 35 22.43 -21.24 -26.07
N ALA A 36 21.33 -20.60 -25.72
CA ALA A 36 20.75 -19.50 -26.50
C ALA A 36 21.12 -18.20 -25.77
N PHE A 37 21.50 -17.18 -26.54
CA PHE A 37 22.01 -15.88 -26.06
C PHE A 37 21.08 -15.21 -25.02
N SER A 38 21.36 -15.42 -23.73
CA SER A 38 20.93 -14.53 -22.65
C SER A 38 22.14 -13.73 -22.18
N LYS A 39 22.11 -12.40 -22.34
CA LYS A 39 22.99 -11.51 -21.56
C LYS A 39 22.91 -11.95 -20.08
N PRO A 40 24.02 -11.97 -19.31
CA PRO A 40 23.91 -12.18 -17.88
C PRO A 40 23.00 -11.07 -17.32
N ALA A 41 21.95 -11.47 -16.59
CA ALA A 41 20.98 -10.57 -15.97
C ALA A 41 21.61 -9.51 -15.04
N GLU A 42 22.91 -9.62 -14.76
CA GLU A 42 23.68 -8.72 -13.89
C GLU A 42 23.96 -7.33 -14.50
N GLU A 43 23.98 -7.17 -15.83
CA GLU A 43 24.25 -5.85 -16.46
C GLU A 43 22.99 -4.95 -16.57
N GLU A 44 21.78 -5.49 -16.59
CA GLU A 44 20.53 -4.69 -16.71
C GLU A 44 20.07 -4.05 -15.39
N ASP A 45 20.76 -4.33 -14.28
CA ASP A 45 20.27 -4.03 -12.94
C ASP A 45 20.97 -2.85 -12.24
N ILE A 46 21.98 -2.25 -12.88
CA ILE A 46 22.73 -1.10 -12.35
C ILE A 46 22.03 0.20 -12.78
N ILE A 47 21.81 1.11 -11.82
CA ILE A 47 21.31 2.44 -12.13
C ILE A 47 22.44 3.31 -12.70
N ASP A 48 22.26 3.81 -13.92
CA ASP A 48 23.14 4.83 -14.51
C ASP A 48 22.81 6.18 -13.87
N ILE A 49 23.54 6.54 -12.81
CA ILE A 49 23.31 7.77 -12.04
C ILE A 49 23.41 9.03 -12.93
N PRO A 50 24.48 9.26 -13.73
CA PRO A 50 24.51 10.41 -14.65
C PRO A 50 23.29 10.50 -15.57
N ARG A 51 22.79 9.36 -16.07
CA ARG A 51 21.58 9.34 -16.89
C ARG A 51 20.32 9.62 -16.09
N LEU A 52 20.21 9.10 -14.86
CA LEU A 52 19.09 9.38 -13.95
C LEU A 52 18.88 10.90 -13.78
N TYR A 53 19.94 11.67 -13.51
CA TYR A 53 19.87 13.13 -13.42
C TYR A 53 19.37 13.77 -14.72
N ARG A 54 19.95 13.40 -15.88
CA ARG A 54 19.53 13.95 -17.18
C ARG A 54 18.06 13.66 -17.47
N ARG A 55 17.60 12.45 -17.16
CA ARG A 55 16.21 12.04 -17.40
C ARG A 55 15.24 12.73 -16.44
N LEU A 56 15.60 12.90 -15.17
CA LEU A 56 14.81 13.72 -14.24
C LEU A 56 14.59 15.14 -14.76
N GLN A 57 15.66 15.79 -15.25
CA GLN A 57 15.54 17.12 -15.87
C GLN A 57 14.68 17.11 -17.15
N THR A 58 14.76 16.04 -17.94
CA THR A 58 13.95 15.89 -19.16
C THR A 58 12.45 15.77 -18.80
N TYR A 59 12.11 14.93 -17.82
CA TYR A 59 10.75 14.81 -17.31
C TYR A 59 10.28 16.13 -16.67
N ALA A 60 11.16 16.80 -15.93
CA ALA A 60 10.84 18.08 -15.34
C ALA A 60 10.42 19.13 -16.37
N ALA A 61 11.19 19.27 -17.45
CA ALA A 61 10.88 20.18 -18.53
C ALA A 61 9.60 19.78 -19.28
N ALA A 62 9.38 18.48 -19.51
CA ALA A 62 8.24 18.01 -20.29
C ALA A 62 6.89 18.04 -19.54
N TYR A 63 6.93 18.01 -18.21
CA TYR A 63 5.74 17.95 -17.35
C TYR A 63 5.59 19.17 -16.44
N ASP A 64 6.28 20.27 -16.78
CA ASP A 64 6.25 21.55 -16.07
C ASP A 64 6.48 21.40 -14.55
N ILE A 65 7.42 20.53 -14.17
CA ILE A 65 7.76 20.33 -12.76
C ILE A 65 8.53 21.58 -12.27
N PRO A 66 8.13 22.20 -11.15
CA PRO A 66 8.80 23.37 -10.62
C PRO A 66 10.30 23.13 -10.39
N SER A 67 11.14 24.05 -10.86
CA SER A 67 12.61 23.91 -10.78
C SER A 67 13.14 23.69 -9.36
N HIS A 68 12.49 24.24 -8.33
CA HIS A 68 12.90 24.00 -6.95
C HIS A 68 12.66 22.55 -6.52
N ALA A 69 11.56 21.94 -6.95
CA ALA A 69 11.18 20.58 -6.58
C ALA A 69 12.10 19.55 -7.26
N VAL A 70 12.51 19.82 -8.50
CA VAL A 70 13.53 19.02 -9.20
C VAL A 70 14.86 19.10 -8.47
N ARG A 71 15.30 20.32 -8.10
CA ARG A 71 16.53 20.50 -7.31
C ARG A 71 16.49 19.77 -5.98
N GLN A 72 15.34 19.77 -5.28
CA GLN A 72 15.17 19.00 -4.05
C GLN A 72 15.38 17.50 -4.26
N MET A 73 14.81 16.93 -5.33
CA MET A 73 15.05 15.53 -5.68
C MET A 73 16.51 15.27 -6.02
N GLU A 74 17.15 16.15 -6.80
CA GLU A 74 18.57 16.07 -7.16
C GLU A 74 19.49 16.13 -5.93
N GLU A 75 19.22 17.05 -5.01
CA GLU A 75 19.93 17.18 -3.73
C GLU A 75 19.77 15.90 -2.89
N LEU A 76 18.57 15.32 -2.86
CA LEU A 76 18.29 14.05 -2.17
C LEU A 76 19.09 12.88 -2.78
N ILE A 77 19.05 12.71 -4.10
CA ILE A 77 19.78 11.61 -4.77
C ILE A 77 21.30 11.80 -4.72
N ALA A 78 21.78 13.02 -4.47
CA ALA A 78 23.18 13.32 -4.20
C ALA A 78 23.61 13.00 -2.76
N THR A 79 22.67 12.74 -1.83
CA THR A 79 23.03 12.39 -0.45
C THR A 79 23.81 11.07 -0.39
N PRO A 80 24.76 10.91 0.56
CA PRO A 80 25.54 9.69 0.68
C PRO A 80 24.70 8.41 0.82
N ILE A 81 23.56 8.49 1.53
CA ILE A 81 22.64 7.36 1.67
C ILE A 81 21.95 7.02 0.35
N ALA A 82 21.43 8.02 -0.39
CA ALA A 82 20.76 7.77 -1.64
C ALA A 82 21.72 7.20 -2.70
N VAL A 83 22.94 7.75 -2.81
CA VAL A 83 23.97 7.21 -3.71
C VAL A 83 24.27 5.74 -3.39
N ARG A 84 24.41 5.40 -2.11
CA ARG A 84 24.62 4.02 -1.67
C ARG A 84 23.47 3.10 -2.06
N LEU A 85 22.23 3.56 -1.92
CA LEU A 85 21.04 2.80 -2.34
C LEU A 85 20.96 2.61 -3.86
N LEU A 86 21.27 3.66 -4.65
CA LEU A 86 21.30 3.60 -6.11
C LEU A 86 22.37 2.63 -6.65
N GLN A 87 23.44 2.41 -5.88
CA GLN A 87 24.51 1.46 -6.18
C GLN A 87 24.26 0.06 -5.60
N LEU A 88 23.19 -0.13 -4.82
CA LEU A 88 22.91 -1.39 -4.16
C LEU A 88 22.43 -2.43 -5.19
N PRO A 89 23.02 -3.64 -5.24
CA PRO A 89 22.55 -4.71 -6.11
C PRO A 89 21.08 -5.04 -5.82
N ARG A 90 20.26 -5.27 -6.85
CA ARG A 90 18.83 -5.57 -6.68
C ARG A 90 18.57 -6.74 -5.73
N ALA A 91 19.39 -7.78 -5.80
CA ALA A 91 19.29 -8.93 -4.89
C ALA A 91 19.33 -8.52 -3.40
N ARG A 92 20.11 -7.50 -3.05
CA ARG A 92 20.27 -7.00 -1.67
C ARG A 92 19.06 -6.20 -1.16
N LEU A 93 18.16 -5.78 -2.07
CA LEU A 93 16.85 -5.21 -1.71
C LEU A 93 15.87 -6.32 -1.31
N HIS A 94 16.21 -7.59 -1.55
CA HIS A 94 15.38 -8.75 -1.22
C HIS A 94 15.86 -9.53 -0.01
N ASP A 95 16.87 -9.01 0.71
CA ASP A 95 17.37 -9.58 1.97
C ASP A 95 16.33 -9.50 3.11
N PHE A 96 15.35 -8.61 2.99
CA PHE A 96 14.28 -8.38 3.98
C PHE A 96 12.91 -8.71 3.39
N LEU A 97 12.01 -9.16 4.25
CA LEU A 97 10.60 -9.22 3.91
C LEU A 97 10.04 -7.81 3.80
N VAL A 98 9.21 -7.60 2.77
CA VAL A 98 8.51 -6.34 2.60
C VAL A 98 7.30 -6.35 3.55
N LEU A 99 7.44 -5.73 4.73
CA LEU A 99 6.42 -5.73 5.77
C LEU A 99 5.98 -4.31 6.15
N ASP A 100 4.71 -4.17 6.49
CA ASP A 100 4.15 -2.97 7.12
C ASP A 100 4.10 -3.14 8.66
N ALA A 101 4.22 -2.04 9.40
CA ALA A 101 4.33 -1.98 10.86
C ALA A 101 3.09 -2.44 11.63
N TYR A 102 1.93 -2.57 10.97
CA TYR A 102 0.76 -3.18 11.60
C TYR A 102 0.97 -4.69 11.81
N LYS A 103 1.77 -5.34 10.95
CA LYS A 103 1.93 -6.80 10.92
C LYS A 103 2.56 -7.34 12.21
N PRO A 104 3.69 -6.81 12.72
CA PRO A 104 4.30 -7.30 13.96
C PRO A 104 3.42 -7.07 15.20
N LYS A 105 2.61 -5.99 15.25
CA LYS A 105 1.67 -5.75 16.36
C LYS A 105 0.54 -6.78 16.40
N MET A 106 0.04 -7.17 15.23
CA MET A 106 -0.89 -8.31 15.14
C MET A 106 -0.16 -9.61 15.44
N HIS A 107 1.11 -9.72 15.04
CA HIS A 107 2.14 -10.67 15.52
C HIS A 107 2.00 -11.01 16.99
N VAL A 108 2.23 -10.00 17.83
CA VAL A 108 2.16 -10.13 19.29
C VAL A 108 0.79 -10.61 19.76
N MET A 109 -0.30 -10.16 19.12
CA MET A 109 -1.65 -10.62 19.45
C MET A 109 -1.87 -12.10 19.06
N TYR A 110 -1.47 -12.50 17.85
CA TYR A 110 -1.63 -13.87 17.38
C TYR A 110 -0.80 -14.82 18.22
N ASP A 111 0.43 -14.42 18.56
CA ASP A 111 1.32 -15.16 19.42
C ASP A 111 0.71 -15.45 20.79
N LYS A 112 0.10 -14.42 21.38
CA LYS A 112 -0.48 -14.51 22.72
C LYS A 112 -1.80 -15.27 22.73
N TYR A 113 -2.66 -15.08 21.74
CA TYR A 113 -4.06 -15.51 21.81
C TYR A 113 -4.51 -16.47 20.72
N LEU A 114 -3.81 -16.54 19.58
CA LEU A 114 -4.18 -17.35 18.41
C LEU A 114 -3.04 -18.29 17.97
N SER A 115 -2.15 -18.68 18.88
CA SER A 115 -0.95 -19.46 18.56
C SER A 115 -1.23 -20.85 17.97
N GLY A 116 -2.43 -21.39 18.17
CA GLY A 116 -2.85 -22.66 17.59
C GLY A 116 -3.66 -22.52 16.30
N VAL A 117 -3.95 -21.29 15.85
CA VAL A 117 -4.76 -21.04 14.66
C VAL A 117 -3.92 -21.24 13.40
N THR A 118 -4.50 -21.93 12.42
CA THR A 118 -3.97 -21.97 11.05
C THR A 118 -4.87 -21.15 10.13
N ALA A 119 -4.30 -20.60 9.06
CA ALA A 119 -5.02 -19.75 8.14
C ALA A 119 -4.56 -19.94 6.69
N ASP A 120 -5.44 -19.55 5.78
CA ASP A 120 -5.15 -19.39 4.35
C ASP A 120 -5.23 -17.92 3.99
N PHE A 121 -4.19 -17.43 3.34
CA PHE A 121 -4.19 -16.14 2.66
C PHE A 121 -4.18 -16.35 1.16
N ALA A 122 -5.15 -15.76 0.46
CA ALA A 122 -5.28 -15.87 -0.99
C ALA A 122 -4.93 -14.55 -1.67
N LEU A 123 -4.09 -14.60 -2.70
CA LEU A 123 -3.79 -13.47 -3.59
C LEU A 123 -4.81 -13.43 -4.72
N THR A 124 -5.49 -12.29 -4.82
CA THR A 124 -6.44 -11.97 -5.89
C THR A 124 -5.97 -10.73 -6.64
N VAL A 125 -5.87 -10.85 -7.96
CA VAL A 125 -5.64 -9.73 -8.87
C VAL A 125 -7.00 -9.20 -9.29
N ARG A 126 -7.38 -8.03 -8.76
CA ARG A 126 -8.65 -7.36 -9.09
C ARG A 126 -8.57 -6.69 -10.45
N TRP A 127 -7.39 -6.18 -10.78
CA TRP A 127 -7.12 -5.58 -12.08
C TRP A 127 -5.63 -5.68 -12.39
N ALA A 128 -5.30 -6.02 -13.63
CA ALA A 128 -3.96 -5.90 -14.16
C ALA A 128 -4.04 -5.41 -15.60
N PRO A 129 -3.04 -4.65 -16.08
CA PRO A 129 -2.92 -4.32 -17.49
C PRO A 129 -2.89 -5.58 -18.36
N PRO A 130 -3.36 -5.55 -19.63
CA PRO A 130 -3.44 -6.75 -20.47
C PRO A 130 -2.14 -7.56 -20.63
N PRO A 131 -0.93 -6.94 -20.67
CA PRO A 131 0.32 -7.69 -20.67
C PRO A 131 0.60 -8.44 -19.37
N ALA A 132 0.01 -7.98 -18.26
CA ALA A 132 0.19 -8.48 -16.90
C ALA A 132 -1.00 -9.33 -16.39
N ASP A 133 -1.94 -9.70 -17.26
CA ASP A 133 -3.10 -10.53 -16.90
C ASP A 133 -2.63 -11.92 -16.42
N PRO A 134 -2.84 -12.30 -15.14
CA PRO A 134 -2.38 -13.58 -14.59
C PRO A 134 -2.89 -14.80 -15.34
N ALA A 135 -4.06 -14.71 -16.01
CA ALA A 135 -4.60 -15.83 -16.76
C ALA A 135 -3.79 -16.08 -18.06
N ALA A 136 -3.34 -15.01 -18.71
CA ALA A 136 -2.61 -15.08 -19.97
C ALA A 136 -1.09 -15.15 -19.77
N LEU A 137 -0.58 -14.57 -18.69
CA LEU A 137 0.85 -14.36 -18.46
C LEU A 137 1.70 -15.64 -18.52
N PRO A 138 1.30 -16.78 -17.90
CA PRO A 138 2.08 -18.02 -17.98
C PRO A 138 2.29 -18.53 -19.41
N SER A 139 1.34 -18.25 -20.31
CA SER A 139 1.40 -18.65 -21.72
C SER A 139 2.10 -17.61 -22.60
N ARG A 140 1.91 -16.31 -22.32
CA ARG A 140 2.48 -15.21 -23.12
C ARG A 140 3.93 -14.91 -22.80
N HIS A 141 4.31 -14.99 -21.52
CA HIS A 141 5.63 -14.69 -21.00
C HIS A 141 6.07 -15.80 -20.01
N PRO A 142 6.31 -17.03 -20.50
CA PRO A 142 6.61 -18.17 -19.63
C PRO A 142 7.87 -17.96 -18.78
N ASP A 143 8.89 -17.28 -19.31
CA ASP A 143 10.13 -17.00 -18.58
C ASP A 143 9.92 -15.99 -17.43
N LEU A 144 9.14 -14.93 -17.66
CA LEU A 144 8.77 -13.98 -16.59
C LEU A 144 7.93 -14.66 -15.51
N TRP A 145 6.98 -15.52 -15.91
CA TRP A 145 6.17 -16.27 -14.95
C TRP A 145 7.03 -17.22 -14.11
N ALA A 146 7.93 -17.97 -14.74
CA ALA A 146 8.85 -18.87 -14.04
C ALA A 146 9.78 -18.12 -13.08
N ALA A 147 10.28 -16.94 -13.48
CA ALA A 147 11.07 -16.08 -12.60
C ALA A 147 10.25 -15.57 -11.40
N PHE A 148 8.99 -15.21 -11.61
CA PHE A 148 8.09 -14.83 -10.53
C PHE A 148 7.77 -15.99 -9.59
N GLU A 149 7.47 -17.20 -10.10
CA GLU A 149 7.25 -18.38 -9.25
C GLU A 149 8.49 -18.72 -8.41
N ALA A 150 9.68 -18.65 -9.01
CA ALA A 150 10.94 -18.85 -8.29
C ALA A 150 11.15 -17.78 -7.20
N SER A 151 10.82 -16.51 -7.49
CA SER A 151 10.89 -15.40 -6.55
C SER A 151 9.87 -15.52 -5.42
N ALA A 152 8.64 -15.93 -5.71
CA ALA A 152 7.61 -16.21 -4.73
C ALA A 152 8.01 -17.39 -3.82
N ALA A 153 8.52 -18.47 -4.39
CA ALA A 153 9.05 -19.60 -3.62
C ALA A 153 10.24 -19.19 -2.73
N ALA A 154 11.06 -18.23 -3.15
CA ALA A 154 12.17 -17.73 -2.35
C ALA A 154 11.76 -17.01 -1.07
N LEU A 155 10.55 -16.42 -1.02
CA LEU A 155 10.03 -15.75 0.18
C LEU A 155 9.91 -16.69 1.38
N SER A 156 9.58 -17.97 1.15
CA SER A 156 9.54 -19.01 2.20
C SER A 156 10.89 -19.27 2.87
N ARG A 157 12.00 -18.87 2.22
CA ARG A 157 13.37 -19.02 2.73
C ARG A 157 13.91 -17.75 3.36
N THR A 158 13.17 -16.64 3.34
CA THR A 158 13.59 -15.39 3.97
C THR A 158 13.24 -15.41 5.45
N THR A 159 14.24 -15.19 6.30
CA THR A 159 14.06 -15.11 7.75
C THR A 159 13.24 -13.88 8.13
N PRO A 160 12.08 -14.03 8.78
CA PRO A 160 11.31 -12.89 9.30
C PRO A 160 12.01 -12.24 10.50
N TYR A 161 11.80 -10.94 10.71
CA TYR A 161 12.23 -10.23 11.93
C TYR A 161 13.73 -10.33 12.23
N THR A 162 14.52 -9.99 11.22
CA THR A 162 15.96 -9.77 11.34
C THR A 162 16.29 -8.74 12.44
N PRO A 163 17.54 -8.69 12.93
CA PRO A 163 17.93 -7.75 13.99
C PRO A 163 17.61 -6.28 13.69
N TYR A 164 17.66 -5.85 12.42
CA TYR A 164 17.32 -4.48 12.03
C TYR A 164 15.82 -4.20 12.10
N GLU A 165 14.96 -5.18 11.79
CA GLU A 165 13.50 -5.04 11.93
C GLU A 165 13.11 -4.99 13.41
N VAL A 166 13.68 -5.85 14.25
CA VAL A 166 13.47 -5.84 15.70
C VAL A 166 13.92 -4.51 16.29
N GLN A 167 15.10 -4.02 15.91
CA GLN A 167 15.63 -2.73 16.36
C GLN A 167 14.72 -1.56 15.91
N ALA A 168 14.22 -1.59 14.68
CA ALA A 168 13.31 -0.58 14.17
C ALA A 168 12.01 -0.53 14.98
N LEU A 169 11.41 -1.70 15.27
CA LEU A 169 10.18 -1.79 16.07
C LEU A 169 10.38 -1.29 17.49
N ARG A 170 11.50 -1.66 18.12
CA ARG A 170 11.85 -1.20 19.46
C ARG A 170 12.02 0.33 19.50
N THR A 171 12.81 0.88 18.59
CA THR A 171 13.19 2.31 18.62
C THR A 171 12.10 3.25 18.12
N GLN A 172 11.39 2.89 17.05
CA GLN A 172 10.40 3.76 16.41
C GLN A 172 8.98 3.51 16.90
N PHE A 173 8.70 2.29 17.39
CA PHE A 173 7.35 1.86 17.73
C PHE A 173 7.18 1.49 19.21
N GLY A 174 8.26 1.52 20.00
CA GLY A 174 8.25 1.10 21.41
C GLY A 174 7.76 -0.33 21.61
N THR A 175 7.85 -1.16 20.56
CA THR A 175 7.30 -2.51 20.54
C THR A 175 8.45 -3.49 20.67
N GLU A 176 8.48 -4.22 21.78
CA GLU A 176 9.37 -5.36 21.98
C GLU A 176 8.64 -6.62 21.49
N LEU A 177 9.24 -7.33 20.53
CA LEU A 177 8.71 -8.62 20.11
C LEU A 177 9.08 -9.68 21.16
N PRO A 178 8.11 -10.46 21.67
CA PRO A 178 8.42 -11.56 22.59
C PRO A 178 9.44 -12.53 21.97
N GLN A 179 10.40 -13.01 22.76
CA GLN A 179 11.39 -13.96 22.26
C GLN A 179 10.73 -15.22 21.69
N ALA A 180 9.66 -15.71 22.34
CA ALA A 180 8.91 -16.86 21.86
C ALA A 180 8.24 -16.64 20.49
N LEU A 181 7.84 -15.40 20.17
CA LEU A 181 7.34 -15.04 18.84
C LEU A 181 8.48 -15.09 17.82
N LEU A 182 9.65 -14.54 18.14
CA LEU A 182 10.82 -14.58 17.26
C LEU A 182 11.26 -16.01 16.98
N ASP A 183 11.33 -16.85 18.01
CA ASP A 183 11.72 -18.25 17.90
C ASP A 183 10.75 -19.00 16.97
N ARG A 184 9.43 -18.82 17.14
CA ARG A 184 8.41 -19.38 16.24
C ARG A 184 8.55 -18.87 14.80
N CYS A 185 8.71 -17.57 14.61
CA CYS A 185 8.89 -17.00 13.28
C CYS A 185 10.13 -17.55 12.56
N HIS A 186 11.20 -17.84 13.29
CA HIS A 186 12.41 -18.44 12.73
C HIS A 186 12.26 -19.95 12.48
N GLU A 187 11.53 -20.67 13.34
CA GLU A 187 11.25 -22.09 13.20
C GLU A 187 10.28 -22.38 12.05
N ASP A 188 9.12 -21.70 12.04
CA ASP A 188 8.06 -21.91 11.05
C ASP A 188 8.36 -21.20 9.73
N GLY A 189 9.13 -20.11 9.77
CA GLY A 189 9.43 -19.27 8.61
C GLY A 189 8.19 -18.61 8.00
N VAL A 190 8.30 -18.27 6.71
CA VAL A 190 7.17 -17.77 5.91
C VAL A 190 6.51 -18.96 5.19
N ALA A 191 5.18 -19.04 5.24
CA ALA A 191 4.45 -20.14 4.62
C ALA A 191 4.74 -20.24 3.11
N ALA A 192 4.80 -21.46 2.58
CA ALA A 192 4.91 -21.69 1.15
C ALA A 192 3.63 -21.24 0.42
N VAL A 193 3.79 -20.89 -0.86
CA VAL A 193 2.68 -20.52 -1.75
C VAL A 193 2.34 -21.68 -2.67
N GLU A 194 1.07 -22.02 -2.74
CA GLU A 194 0.51 -22.99 -3.68
C GLU A 194 -0.45 -22.31 -4.66
N TRP A 195 -0.42 -22.73 -5.92
CA TRP A 195 -1.36 -22.25 -6.94
C TRP A 195 -2.56 -23.18 -7.04
N GLN A 196 -3.75 -22.65 -6.77
CA GLN A 196 -5.01 -23.39 -6.76
C GLN A 196 -5.98 -22.81 -7.80
N GLU A 197 -6.97 -23.59 -8.26
CA GLU A 197 -7.99 -23.08 -9.18
C GLU A 197 -8.97 -22.13 -8.47
N SER A 198 -9.26 -20.98 -9.10
CA SER A 198 -10.33 -20.07 -8.68
C SER A 198 -11.67 -20.59 -9.20
N ARG A 199 -12.67 -20.69 -8.33
CA ARG A 199 -14.05 -21.05 -8.72
C ARG A 199 -15.01 -19.86 -8.67
N TYR A 200 -14.61 -18.81 -7.98
CA TYR A 200 -15.37 -17.58 -7.83
C TYR A 200 -14.69 -16.44 -8.60
N ARG A 201 -15.47 -15.65 -9.34
CA ARG A 201 -15.06 -14.35 -9.86
C ARG A 201 -16.02 -13.31 -9.28
N ALA A 202 -15.51 -12.37 -8.48
CA ALA A 202 -16.29 -11.25 -8.01
C ALA A 202 -16.59 -10.35 -9.24
N SER A 203 -17.80 -10.44 -9.82
CA SER A 203 -18.17 -9.57 -10.93
C SER A 203 -18.48 -8.17 -10.38
N SER A 204 -17.55 -7.22 -10.51
CA SER A 204 -17.91 -5.81 -10.37
C SER A 204 -18.64 -5.33 -11.64
N GLU A 205 -19.60 -4.40 -11.51
CA GLU A 205 -20.30 -3.85 -12.69
C GLU A 205 -19.38 -3.04 -13.62
N GLU A 206 -18.25 -2.55 -13.12
CA GLU A 206 -17.22 -1.89 -13.94
C GLU A 206 -16.48 -2.88 -14.85
N GLU A 207 -16.27 -4.14 -14.43
CA GLU A 207 -15.69 -5.19 -15.28
C GLU A 207 -16.65 -5.66 -16.39
N LYS A 208 -17.98 -5.57 -16.17
CA LYS A 208 -18.96 -5.91 -17.22
C LYS A 208 -18.86 -4.98 -18.44
N LYS A 209 -18.48 -3.71 -18.26
CA LYS A 209 -18.27 -2.78 -19.38
C LYS A 209 -17.02 -3.10 -20.21
N GLY A 210 -16.08 -3.89 -19.69
CA GLY A 210 -14.96 -4.43 -20.46
C GLY A 210 -15.24 -5.76 -21.17
N MET A 211 -16.30 -6.48 -20.78
CA MET A 211 -16.60 -7.85 -21.25
C MET A 211 -17.42 -7.93 -22.54
N GLU A 212 -17.87 -6.82 -23.13
CA GLU A 212 -18.57 -6.86 -24.44
C GLU A 212 -17.63 -7.21 -25.62
N ALA A 213 -16.32 -7.32 -25.40
CA ALA A 213 -15.36 -7.85 -26.37
C ALA A 213 -15.06 -9.35 -26.09
N GLY A 214 -15.92 -10.20 -26.65
CA GLY A 214 -15.97 -11.67 -26.51
C GLY A 214 -14.65 -12.43 -26.28
N GLY A 215 -14.64 -13.19 -25.18
CA GLY A 215 -13.75 -14.32 -24.93
C GLY A 215 -14.20 -15.07 -23.67
N GLN A 216 -14.54 -16.35 -23.80
CA GLN A 216 -14.71 -17.24 -22.64
C GLN A 216 -13.35 -17.35 -21.93
N GLN A 217 -13.20 -16.65 -20.80
CA GLN A 217 -11.97 -16.62 -20.01
C GLN A 217 -11.96 -17.81 -19.05
N GLU A 218 -10.92 -18.66 -19.14
CA GLU A 218 -10.70 -19.83 -18.29
C GLU A 218 -10.63 -19.44 -16.80
N ALA A 219 -10.98 -20.39 -15.92
CA ALA A 219 -10.85 -20.25 -14.47
C ALA A 219 -9.41 -19.83 -14.09
N GLY A 220 -9.26 -18.65 -13.48
CA GLY A 220 -7.95 -18.13 -13.08
C GLY A 220 -7.33 -18.97 -11.96
N LYS A 221 -6.00 -18.96 -11.84
CA LYS A 221 -5.31 -19.51 -10.66
C LYS A 221 -5.25 -18.48 -9.52
N VAL A 222 -5.31 -18.95 -8.28
CA VAL A 222 -5.15 -18.17 -7.05
C VAL A 222 -3.92 -18.69 -6.32
N ALA A 223 -3.02 -17.79 -5.92
CA ALA A 223 -1.91 -18.14 -5.04
C ALA A 223 -2.40 -18.14 -3.58
N VAL A 224 -2.17 -19.23 -2.87
CA VAL A 224 -2.59 -19.43 -1.48
C VAL A 224 -1.37 -19.71 -0.61
N ALA A 225 -1.23 -18.97 0.48
CA ALA A 225 -0.29 -19.28 1.55
C ALA A 225 -1.05 -19.87 2.73
N SER A 226 -0.69 -21.10 3.12
CA SER A 226 -1.39 -21.87 4.16
C SER A 226 -0.42 -22.32 5.25
N GLY A 227 -0.82 -22.19 6.51
CA GLY A 227 0.02 -22.62 7.65
C GLY A 227 -0.44 -21.99 8.97
N PRO A 228 0.43 -21.98 10.00
CA PRO A 228 0.21 -21.18 11.19
C PRO A 228 -0.13 -19.73 10.80
N LEU A 229 -1.06 -19.10 11.54
CA LEU A 229 -1.59 -17.78 11.20
C LEU A 229 -0.48 -16.73 10.98
N ILE A 230 0.55 -16.76 11.83
CA ILE A 230 1.72 -15.88 11.74
C ILE A 230 2.46 -16.12 10.41
N SER A 231 2.88 -17.36 10.15
CA SER A 231 3.63 -17.75 8.94
C SER A 231 2.87 -17.47 7.65
N ALA A 232 1.56 -17.72 7.62
CA ALA A 232 0.72 -17.44 6.45
C ALA A 232 0.56 -15.93 6.22
N SER A 233 0.35 -15.14 7.28
CA SER A 233 0.16 -13.70 7.18
C SER A 233 1.43 -12.92 6.79
N LEU A 234 2.62 -13.50 7.02
CA LEU A 234 3.92 -12.95 6.57
C LEU A 234 4.04 -12.91 5.05
N MET A 235 3.29 -13.72 4.32
CA MET A 235 3.32 -13.74 2.85
C MET A 235 2.55 -12.57 2.21
N GLU A 236 1.61 -11.94 2.94
CA GLU A 236 0.66 -10.96 2.37
C GLU A 236 1.36 -9.84 1.58
N THR A 237 2.10 -8.98 2.28
CA THR A 237 2.77 -7.80 1.69
C THR A 237 3.89 -8.19 0.72
N PRO A 238 4.78 -9.16 1.04
CA PRO A 238 5.85 -9.56 0.13
C PRO A 238 5.35 -10.08 -1.22
N LEU A 239 4.34 -10.95 -1.24
CA LEU A 239 3.85 -11.53 -2.51
C LEU A 239 3.12 -10.49 -3.36
N MET A 240 2.33 -9.60 -2.75
CA MET A 240 1.73 -8.45 -3.47
C MET A 240 2.80 -7.58 -4.13
N GLN A 241 3.89 -7.29 -3.41
CA GLN A 241 5.01 -6.53 -3.93
C GLN A 241 5.72 -7.24 -5.10
N ARG A 242 5.91 -8.56 -5.02
CA ARG A 242 6.48 -9.37 -6.13
C ARG A 242 5.60 -9.33 -7.37
N PHE A 243 4.29 -9.50 -7.20
CA PHE A 243 3.36 -9.45 -8.32
C PHE A 243 3.35 -8.07 -8.96
N GLN A 244 3.44 -6.99 -8.16
CA GLN A 244 3.51 -5.63 -8.69
C GLN A 244 4.75 -5.40 -9.57
N GLN A 245 5.91 -5.94 -9.19
CA GLN A 245 7.14 -5.87 -10.00
C GLN A 245 7.00 -6.68 -11.29
N LEU A 246 6.44 -7.89 -11.22
CA LEU A 246 6.13 -8.71 -12.39
C LEU A 246 5.21 -7.97 -13.37
N ALA A 247 4.16 -7.33 -12.86
CA ALA A 247 3.21 -6.59 -13.70
C ALA A 247 3.87 -5.42 -14.45
N VAL A 248 4.84 -4.74 -13.83
CA VAL A 248 5.64 -3.70 -14.48
C VAL A 248 6.56 -4.33 -15.55
N GLU A 249 7.25 -5.42 -15.22
CA GLU A 249 8.17 -6.10 -16.15
C GLU A 249 7.45 -6.65 -17.40
N ALA A 250 6.26 -7.23 -17.24
CA ALA A 250 5.47 -7.72 -18.37
C ALA A 250 5.03 -6.61 -19.33
N GLN A 251 4.67 -5.43 -18.79
CA GLN A 251 4.36 -4.26 -19.61
C GLN A 251 5.61 -3.74 -20.34
N VAL A 252 6.76 -3.71 -19.68
CA VAL A 252 8.04 -3.33 -20.30
C VAL A 252 8.38 -4.24 -21.48
N GLU A 253 8.25 -5.56 -21.31
CA GLU A 253 8.52 -6.52 -22.38
C GLU A 253 7.56 -6.32 -23.57
N ALA A 254 6.27 -6.15 -23.31
CA ALA A 254 5.28 -5.87 -24.35
C ALA A 254 5.57 -4.57 -25.12
N LEU A 255 6.01 -3.51 -24.43
CA LEU A 255 6.40 -2.24 -25.05
C LEU A 255 7.67 -2.37 -25.89
N ARG A 256 8.68 -3.10 -25.40
CA ARG A 256 9.91 -3.41 -26.16
C ARG A 256 9.58 -4.17 -27.45
N ASN A 257 8.78 -5.23 -27.35
CA ASN A 257 8.38 -6.06 -28.50
C ASN A 257 7.56 -5.28 -29.53
N SER A 258 6.62 -4.44 -29.09
CA SER A 258 5.79 -3.61 -29.98
C SER A 258 6.65 -2.67 -30.83
N ARG A 259 7.71 -2.08 -30.25
CA ARG A 259 8.64 -1.20 -30.98
C ARG A 259 9.60 -1.92 -31.91
N LEU A 260 10.09 -3.09 -31.51
CA LEU A 260 10.90 -3.94 -32.39
C LEU A 260 10.09 -4.34 -33.63
N ASN A 261 8.81 -4.66 -33.46
CA ASN A 261 7.92 -4.99 -34.57
C ASN A 261 7.61 -3.78 -35.46
N ALA A 262 7.40 -2.59 -34.88
CA ALA A 262 7.18 -1.35 -35.64
C ALA A 262 8.40 -0.97 -36.50
N THR A 263 9.61 -1.07 -35.93
CA THR A 263 10.87 -0.77 -36.65
C THR A 263 11.20 -1.81 -37.72
N ALA A 264 10.82 -3.08 -37.53
CA ALA A 264 10.96 -4.11 -38.55
C ALA A 264 9.97 -3.92 -39.72
N GLY A 265 8.74 -3.47 -39.45
CA GLY A 265 7.70 -3.21 -40.45
C GLY A 265 8.02 -2.08 -41.44
N ASP A 266 8.78 -1.07 -41.01
CA ASP A 266 9.12 0.11 -41.81
C ASP A 266 10.24 -0.14 -42.86
N THR A 267 10.81 -1.35 -42.90
CA THR A 267 11.79 -1.75 -43.93
C THR A 267 11.15 -2.17 -45.26
N ARG A 268 9.82 -2.33 -45.33
CA ARG A 268 9.09 -2.54 -46.59
C ARG A 268 8.67 -1.19 -47.20
N ARG A 269 9.64 -0.44 -47.72
CA ARG A 269 9.33 0.69 -48.62
C ARG A 269 8.48 0.19 -49.79
N PRO A 270 7.36 0.84 -50.13
CA PRO A 270 6.67 0.59 -51.39
C PRO A 270 7.66 0.86 -52.52
N GLN A 271 7.82 -0.10 -53.45
CA GLN A 271 8.51 0.21 -54.70
C GLN A 271 7.82 1.43 -55.35
N PRO A 272 8.58 2.41 -55.85
CA PRO A 272 7.98 3.53 -56.57
C PRO A 272 7.20 2.97 -57.76
N PRO A 273 5.96 3.43 -58.01
CA PRO A 273 5.21 3.00 -59.17
C PRO A 273 5.99 3.34 -60.45
N PRO A 274 5.95 2.48 -61.49
CA PRO A 274 6.58 2.79 -62.77
C PRO A 274 5.98 4.09 -63.34
N PRO A 275 6.79 4.91 -64.03
CA PRO A 275 6.35 6.21 -64.54
C PRO A 275 5.20 6.03 -65.54
N ALA A 276 4.07 6.67 -65.25
CA ALA A 276 2.94 6.75 -66.17
C ALA A 276 3.27 7.66 -67.37
N PRO A 277 2.81 7.32 -68.58
CA PRO A 277 3.05 8.12 -69.78
C PRO A 277 2.27 9.45 -69.74
N SER A 278 2.89 10.48 -70.33
CA SER A 278 2.38 11.86 -70.40
C SER A 278 0.99 11.98 -71.05
N PRO A 279 0.16 12.95 -70.63
CA PRO A 279 -1.21 13.08 -71.11
C PRO A 279 -1.29 13.88 -72.41
N ALA A 280 -2.08 13.36 -73.35
CA ALA A 280 -2.64 14.12 -74.46
C ALA A 280 -4.00 14.71 -74.05
N SER A 281 -4.21 15.92 -74.55
CA SER A 281 -5.28 16.91 -74.40
C SER A 281 -6.73 16.48 -74.66
N THR A 282 -7.63 17.43 -74.32
CA THR A 282 -9.04 17.67 -74.74
C THR A 282 -10.10 17.11 -73.77
N SER A 283 -10.96 17.86 -73.06
CA SER A 283 -11.80 19.08 -73.24
C SER A 283 -13.29 18.75 -73.38
N HIS A 284 -14.13 19.56 -72.69
CA HIS A 284 -15.61 19.67 -72.67
C HIS A 284 -16.24 19.17 -71.36
N SER A 285 -16.74 20.04 -70.46
CA SER A 285 -18.05 20.74 -70.47
C SER A 285 -19.22 19.76 -70.65
N SER A 286 -20.30 19.71 -69.87
CA SER A 286 -20.99 20.73 -69.06
C SER A 286 -22.15 20.08 -68.26
N SER A 287 -22.80 20.90 -67.40
CA SER A 287 -24.21 20.80 -66.93
C SER A 287 -24.55 19.66 -65.93
N GLN A 288 -25.50 19.77 -64.99
CA GLN A 288 -26.40 20.82 -64.51
C GLN A 288 -27.20 20.23 -63.33
N CYS A 289 -27.77 21.09 -62.47
CA CYS A 289 -29.06 20.89 -61.75
C CYS A 289 -29.11 19.81 -60.64
N SER A 290 -29.71 19.96 -59.45
CA SER A 290 -30.66 20.93 -58.87
C SER A 290 -30.62 20.81 -57.33
N GLY A 291 -30.89 21.89 -56.59
CA GLY A 291 -31.31 21.83 -55.17
C GLY A 291 -32.80 21.44 -55.03
N PRO A 292 -33.58 21.92 -54.03
CA PRO A 292 -33.23 22.55 -52.75
C PRO A 292 -34.12 22.09 -51.55
N GLY A 293 -33.90 22.68 -50.36
CA GLY A 293 -34.84 22.70 -49.22
C GLY A 293 -34.07 23.00 -47.92
N ALA A 294 -33.91 24.24 -47.43
CA ALA A 294 -34.92 25.21 -46.92
C ALA A 294 -35.88 24.50 -45.96
N ASN A 295 -36.02 24.82 -44.67
CA ASN A 295 -36.11 26.09 -43.94
C ASN A 295 -36.18 25.68 -42.43
N SER A 296 -35.97 26.46 -41.38
CA SER A 296 -35.74 27.89 -41.17
C SER A 296 -35.70 28.12 -39.64
N SER A 297 -34.86 29.07 -39.20
CA SER A 297 -35.09 30.15 -38.20
C SER A 297 -35.61 29.79 -36.79
N SER A 298 -35.21 30.40 -35.69
CA SER A 298 -34.79 31.80 -35.37
C SER A 298 -34.26 31.79 -33.92
N GLY A 299 -33.18 32.48 -33.54
CA GLY A 299 -33.14 33.92 -33.16
C GLY A 299 -33.47 34.10 -31.65
N CYS A 300 -32.82 34.89 -30.80
CA CYS A 300 -31.90 36.03 -30.90
C CYS A 300 -31.23 36.28 -29.52
N ASP A 301 -30.16 37.10 -29.55
CA ASP A 301 -29.62 38.00 -28.50
C ASP A 301 -29.14 37.41 -27.16
N GLY A 302 -28.02 37.80 -26.56
CA GLY A 302 -27.11 38.93 -26.75
C GLY A 302 -26.36 39.16 -25.43
N SER A 303 -25.24 39.88 -25.48
CA SER A 303 -24.51 40.53 -24.36
C SER A 303 -23.29 39.81 -23.75
N GLN A 304 -22.11 40.38 -24.00
CA GLN A 304 -20.92 40.36 -23.12
C GLN A 304 -21.00 41.52 -22.07
N PRO A 305 -19.94 41.84 -21.31
CA PRO A 305 -19.47 41.27 -20.03
C PRO A 305 -19.54 42.33 -18.89
N PRO A 306 -18.93 42.13 -17.70
CA PRO A 306 -17.66 42.85 -17.45
C PRO A 306 -16.64 42.17 -16.50
N GLY A 307 -15.41 42.71 -16.52
CA GLY A 307 -14.22 42.25 -15.80
C GLY A 307 -14.10 42.64 -14.31
N PRO A 308 -12.89 42.54 -13.72
CA PRO A 308 -12.67 42.48 -12.28
C PRO A 308 -12.49 43.86 -11.61
N PRO A 309 -12.81 44.01 -10.32
CA PRO A 309 -12.59 45.25 -9.56
C PRO A 309 -11.21 45.31 -8.85
N PRO A 310 -10.82 46.49 -8.33
CA PRO A 310 -9.43 46.92 -8.19
C PRO A 310 -8.82 46.77 -6.78
N GLN A 311 -7.50 47.04 -6.74
CA GLN A 311 -6.63 47.18 -5.59
C GLN A 311 -7.04 48.32 -4.63
N THR A 312 -6.81 48.13 -3.34
CA THR A 312 -6.63 49.21 -2.36
C THR A 312 -5.44 48.94 -1.44
N GLU A 313 -4.62 49.98 -1.29
CA GLU A 313 -3.47 50.10 -0.40
C GLU A 313 -3.89 50.30 1.06
N ALA A 314 -3.09 49.78 2.01
CA ALA A 314 -2.91 50.39 3.34
C ALA A 314 -1.62 49.87 4.02
N THR A 315 -0.59 50.72 3.98
CA THR A 315 0.36 51.11 5.06
C THR A 315 1.01 50.06 6.00
N SER A 316 2.35 50.10 5.99
CA SER A 316 3.37 49.49 6.87
C SER A 316 3.29 49.85 8.37
N PRO A 317 4.11 49.21 9.25
CA PRO A 317 5.48 49.71 9.48
C PRO A 317 6.59 48.63 9.64
N GLN A 318 7.82 49.05 9.33
CA GLN A 318 9.09 48.34 9.57
C GLN A 318 9.47 48.28 11.06
N PRO A 319 10.54 47.52 11.40
CA PRO A 319 11.71 48.25 11.90
C PRO A 319 13.06 47.82 11.31
N HIS A 320 13.95 48.81 11.38
CA HIS A 320 15.38 48.89 11.10
C HIS A 320 16.25 47.69 11.56
N SER A 321 17.29 47.37 10.78
CA SER A 321 18.69 47.41 11.27
C SER A 321 19.71 47.37 10.13
N THR A 322 20.81 48.07 10.36
CA THR A 322 21.92 48.51 9.50
C THR A 322 23.11 47.55 9.44
N ALA A 323 24.07 47.88 8.53
CA ALA A 323 25.50 47.49 8.45
C ALA A 323 25.81 46.35 7.45
N SER A 324 26.81 46.37 6.54
CA SER A 324 27.86 47.33 6.15
C SER A 324 28.48 46.90 4.81
N ARG A 325 28.99 47.87 4.04
CA ARG A 325 29.93 47.79 2.89
C ARG A 325 31.32 47.22 3.30
N PRO A 326 32.35 46.99 2.42
CA PRO A 326 32.60 47.56 1.06
C PRO A 326 33.06 46.55 -0.03
N ALA A 327 32.78 46.81 -1.31
CA ALA A 327 33.63 47.40 -2.37
C ALA A 327 34.89 46.60 -2.80
N GLY A 328 34.97 46.32 -4.10
CA GLY A 328 36.15 45.76 -4.78
C GLY A 328 35.91 45.53 -6.28
N GLU A 329 35.93 46.61 -7.07
CA GLU A 329 36.05 46.55 -8.53
C GLU A 329 37.46 46.10 -8.94
N SER A 330 37.60 45.28 -9.99
CA SER A 330 38.50 45.59 -11.12
C SER A 330 38.49 44.52 -12.24
N LYS A 331 38.06 44.98 -13.42
CA LYS A 331 38.74 44.90 -14.74
C LYS A 331 39.11 43.55 -15.37
N SER A 332 38.31 43.23 -16.40
CA SER A 332 38.70 43.06 -17.81
C SER A 332 40.02 42.35 -18.15
N GLY A 333 39.90 41.20 -18.82
CA GLY A 333 40.98 40.55 -19.56
C GLY A 333 40.43 39.76 -20.75
N SER A 334 40.54 40.36 -21.94
CA SER A 334 40.28 39.76 -23.25
C SER A 334 41.28 38.64 -23.56
N GLY A 335 40.82 37.53 -24.14
CA GLY A 335 41.66 36.39 -24.50
C GLY A 335 41.01 35.48 -25.53
N SER A 336 40.92 35.96 -26.76
CA SER A 336 40.59 35.18 -27.96
C SER A 336 41.64 34.10 -28.22
N ARG A 337 41.21 32.83 -28.34
CA ARG A 337 41.97 31.76 -29.02
C ARG A 337 41.03 30.85 -29.80
N THR A 338 41.09 31.02 -31.12
CA THR A 338 40.69 30.10 -32.18
C THR A 338 41.25 28.68 -31.98
N LEU A 339 40.36 27.68 -31.92
CA LEU A 339 40.68 26.26 -32.08
C LEU A 339 40.39 25.85 -33.54
N LYS A 340 41.42 25.32 -34.21
CA LYS A 340 41.30 24.64 -35.51
C LYS A 340 40.96 23.17 -35.27
N SER A 341 39.93 22.70 -35.97
CA SER A 341 39.49 21.30 -36.06
C SER A 341 40.57 20.36 -36.59
N PRO A 342 40.56 19.08 -36.18
CA PRO A 342 40.97 17.98 -37.03
C PRO A 342 39.75 17.25 -37.59
N GLN A 343 39.72 17.11 -38.91
CA GLN A 343 38.83 16.20 -39.64
C GLN A 343 39.17 14.75 -39.29
N THR A 344 38.19 13.97 -38.87
CA THR A 344 38.28 12.51 -38.83
C THR A 344 37.28 11.91 -39.82
N HIS A 345 37.81 11.04 -40.69
CA HIS A 345 37.08 10.27 -41.68
C HIS A 345 36.05 9.36 -41.00
N ALA A 346 34.80 9.45 -41.43
CA ALA A 346 33.71 8.56 -41.03
C ALA A 346 33.84 7.20 -41.71
N LEU A 347 34.14 6.17 -40.91
CA LEU A 347 33.82 4.78 -41.24
C LEU A 347 32.40 4.50 -40.74
N ALA A 348 31.50 4.15 -41.66
CA ALA A 348 30.14 3.76 -41.34
C ALA A 348 30.14 2.51 -40.46
N GLN A 349 29.72 2.65 -39.19
CA GLN A 349 29.40 1.50 -38.35
C GLN A 349 27.94 1.09 -38.57
N PRO A 350 27.65 -0.22 -38.72
CA PRO A 350 26.30 -0.74 -38.65
C PRO A 350 25.86 -0.87 -37.18
N GLY A 351 24.65 -0.38 -36.85
CA GLY A 351 23.94 -0.75 -35.62
C GLY A 351 23.99 0.25 -34.45
N HIS A 352 23.27 1.37 -34.54
CA HIS A 352 22.96 2.24 -33.38
C HIS A 352 21.47 2.24 -32.98
N GLY A 353 20.58 1.66 -33.79
CA GLY A 353 19.14 1.60 -33.48
C GLY A 353 18.78 0.65 -32.33
N GLY A 354 19.53 -0.45 -32.13
CA GLY A 354 19.24 -1.44 -31.09
C GLY A 354 19.51 -0.95 -29.66
N ARG A 355 20.63 -0.24 -29.44
CA ARG A 355 20.99 0.28 -28.10
C ARG A 355 20.09 1.42 -27.61
N ALA A 356 19.56 2.25 -28.52
CA ALA A 356 18.64 3.34 -28.17
C ALA A 356 17.23 2.85 -27.80
N LEU A 357 16.83 1.65 -28.25
CA LEU A 357 15.55 1.03 -27.89
C LEU A 357 15.64 0.24 -26.57
N GLU A 358 16.79 -0.37 -26.27
CA GLU A 358 17.02 -1.05 -24.99
C GLU A 358 16.97 -0.08 -23.80
N SER A 359 17.45 1.16 -23.97
CA SER A 359 17.54 2.15 -22.91
C SER A 359 16.20 2.75 -22.48
N LEU A 360 15.19 2.80 -23.37
CA LEU A 360 13.96 3.56 -23.10
C LEU A 360 13.04 2.96 -22.03
N PHE A 361 13.19 1.68 -21.71
CA PHE A 361 12.38 1.05 -20.68
C PHE A 361 13.24 0.30 -19.67
N ASP A 362 14.54 0.60 -19.60
CA ASP A 362 15.38 0.02 -18.55
C ASP A 362 15.03 0.57 -17.16
N ARG A 363 15.69 0.01 -16.15
CA ARG A 363 15.41 0.34 -14.75
C ARG A 363 15.73 1.80 -14.41
N THR A 364 16.76 2.40 -15.03
CA THR A 364 17.13 3.80 -14.81
C THR A 364 16.04 4.74 -15.32
N GLU A 365 15.52 4.49 -16.53
CA GLU A 365 14.46 5.29 -17.12
C GLU A 365 13.15 5.20 -16.30
N ARG A 366 12.79 3.98 -15.87
CA ARG A 366 11.61 3.76 -15.02
C ARG A 366 11.74 4.48 -13.68
N LEU A 367 12.90 4.39 -13.04
CA LEU A 367 13.15 5.09 -11.77
C LEU A 367 13.05 6.61 -11.95
N ALA A 368 13.68 7.18 -12.99
CA ALA A 368 13.59 8.62 -13.28
C ALA A 368 12.14 9.07 -13.46
N ASN A 369 11.35 8.31 -14.21
CA ASN A 369 9.95 8.59 -14.48
C ASN A 369 9.10 8.54 -13.20
N SER A 370 9.23 7.48 -12.38
CA SER A 370 8.50 7.37 -11.12
C SER A 370 8.89 8.43 -10.09
N LEU A 371 10.17 8.83 -10.05
CA LEU A 371 10.62 9.94 -9.21
C LEU A 371 10.05 11.29 -9.67
N ALA A 372 9.92 11.52 -10.98
CA ALA A 372 9.23 12.70 -11.50
C ALA A 372 7.75 12.71 -11.11
N GLN A 373 7.05 11.56 -11.21
CA GLN A 373 5.67 11.41 -10.74
C GLN A 373 5.53 11.69 -9.24
N LEU A 374 6.47 11.20 -8.43
CA LEU A 374 6.53 11.45 -6.99
C LEU A 374 6.64 12.95 -6.70
N VAL A 375 7.59 13.65 -7.34
CA VAL A 375 7.80 15.09 -7.14
C VAL A 375 6.54 15.88 -7.48
N ILE A 376 5.91 15.61 -8.64
CA ILE A 376 4.64 16.25 -9.03
C ILE A 376 3.57 16.02 -7.97
N THR A 377 3.45 14.78 -7.49
CA THR A 377 2.42 14.40 -6.53
C THR A 377 2.62 15.12 -5.20
N VAL A 378 3.84 15.15 -4.67
CA VAL A 378 4.16 15.84 -3.42
C VAL A 378 3.92 17.34 -3.54
N GLU A 379 4.36 17.97 -4.63
CA GLU A 379 4.12 19.41 -4.85
C GLU A 379 2.62 19.74 -4.90
N ARG A 380 1.83 18.89 -5.56
CA ARG A 380 0.37 19.07 -5.62
C ARG A 380 -0.27 18.92 -4.25
N ILE A 381 0.14 17.93 -3.44
CA ILE A 381 -0.37 17.72 -2.09
C ILE A 381 0.00 18.92 -1.18
N ASN A 382 1.26 19.35 -1.19
CA ASN A 382 1.72 20.51 -0.42
C ASN A 382 0.95 21.78 -0.82
N GLY A 383 0.69 21.94 -2.12
CA GLY A 383 -0.11 23.04 -2.67
C GLY A 383 -1.53 23.15 -2.11
N LEU A 384 -2.11 22.05 -1.62
CA LEU A 384 -3.43 22.05 -0.97
C LEU A 384 -3.42 22.71 0.41
N LYS A 385 -2.25 22.86 1.05
CA LYS A 385 -2.12 23.37 2.44
C LYS A 385 -3.07 22.65 3.40
N HIS A 386 -3.12 21.32 3.30
CA HIS A 386 -4.15 20.48 3.91
C HIS A 386 -4.20 20.54 5.45
N GLY A 387 -3.09 20.87 6.13
CA GLY A 387 -3.01 20.95 7.59
C GLY A 387 -3.10 19.60 8.34
N CYS A 388 -3.40 18.51 7.64
CA CYS A 388 -3.41 17.14 8.20
C CYS A 388 -1.99 16.59 8.44
N ARG A 389 -1.87 15.62 9.35
CA ARG A 389 -0.70 14.71 9.41
C ARG A 389 -0.79 13.70 8.26
N VAL A 390 0.35 13.28 7.72
CA VAL A 390 0.41 12.33 6.60
C VAL A 390 1.21 11.08 6.99
N ALA A 391 0.62 9.90 6.83
CA ALA A 391 1.30 8.62 7.02
C ALA A 391 1.45 7.89 5.67
N LEU A 392 2.68 7.56 5.29
CA LEU A 392 2.96 6.88 4.03
C LEU A 392 2.75 5.37 4.16
N PHE A 393 1.74 4.83 3.49
CA PHE A 393 1.28 3.43 3.52
C PHE A 393 1.72 2.63 2.28
N ALA A 394 2.97 2.82 1.84
CA ALA A 394 3.46 2.38 0.53
C ALA A 394 4.08 0.98 0.48
N GLY A 395 4.10 0.22 1.59
CA GLY A 395 4.88 -1.03 1.68
C GLY A 395 4.47 -2.16 0.72
N ARG A 396 3.22 -2.20 0.23
CA ARG A 396 2.66 -3.41 -0.42
C ARG A 396 2.61 -3.45 -1.94
N ARG A 397 2.70 -2.30 -2.62
CA ARG A 397 2.45 -2.19 -4.08
C ARG A 397 3.31 -1.13 -4.71
N SER A 398 4.58 -1.09 -4.35
CA SER A 398 5.51 -0.18 -4.99
C SER A 398 5.94 -0.70 -6.37
N SER A 399 6.16 0.21 -7.31
CA SER A 399 6.67 -0.12 -8.66
C SER A 399 8.06 -0.77 -8.62
N ASP A 400 8.94 -0.35 -7.70
CA ASP A 400 10.28 -0.87 -7.48
C ASP A 400 10.69 -0.67 -6.01
N LEU A 401 11.41 -1.61 -5.41
CA LEU A 401 11.85 -1.49 -4.01
C LEU A 401 12.87 -0.37 -3.78
N LEU A 402 13.69 -0.05 -4.77
CA LEU A 402 14.59 1.10 -4.72
C LEU A 402 13.80 2.40 -4.74
N TYR A 403 12.77 2.48 -5.60
CA TYR A 403 11.85 3.60 -5.59
C TYR A 403 11.18 3.75 -4.21
N LEU A 404 10.69 2.65 -3.60
CA LEU A 404 10.07 2.70 -2.27
C LEU A 404 10.98 3.34 -1.21
N LEU A 405 12.28 3.02 -1.22
CA LEU A 405 13.26 3.60 -0.30
C LEU A 405 13.46 5.11 -0.55
N ILE A 406 13.66 5.50 -1.82
CA ILE A 406 13.85 6.91 -2.19
C ILE A 406 12.58 7.73 -1.94
N GLN A 407 11.40 7.16 -2.20
CA GLN A 407 10.10 7.77 -1.92
C GLN A 407 9.98 8.15 -0.44
N ASN A 408 10.32 7.23 0.46
CA ASN A 408 10.23 7.48 1.90
C ASN A 408 11.23 8.56 2.35
N LEU A 409 12.46 8.55 1.82
CA LEU A 409 13.44 9.61 2.08
C LEU A 409 12.95 10.97 1.58
N TYR A 410 12.40 11.04 0.36
CA TYR A 410 11.90 12.27 -0.23
C TYR A 410 10.70 12.82 0.55
N CYS A 411 9.70 11.99 0.85
CA CYS A 411 8.53 12.38 1.62
C CYS A 411 8.91 12.82 3.05
N ALA A 412 9.88 12.16 3.69
CA ALA A 412 10.30 12.55 5.04
C ALA A 412 10.88 13.98 5.13
N VAL A 413 11.42 14.49 4.03
CA VAL A 413 12.01 15.85 3.96
C VAL A 413 11.04 16.87 3.36
N HIS A 414 10.25 16.48 2.35
CA HIS A 414 9.54 17.43 1.50
C HIS A 414 8.01 17.32 1.53
N LEU A 415 7.42 16.29 2.15
CA LEU A 415 5.96 16.18 2.23
C LEU A 415 5.44 16.92 3.47
N ASP A 416 4.58 17.90 3.26
CA ASP A 416 3.99 18.69 4.34
C ASP A 416 3.18 17.79 5.29
N GLY A 417 3.36 18.01 6.59
CA GLY A 417 2.68 17.22 7.61
C GLY A 417 3.11 15.76 7.71
N TYR A 418 4.22 15.35 7.08
CA TYR A 418 4.74 13.98 7.17
C TYR A 418 4.90 13.53 8.65
N GLY A 419 4.16 12.48 9.00
CA GLY A 419 4.11 11.89 10.33
C GLY A 419 4.84 10.56 10.45
N GLY A 420 5.21 9.93 9.33
CA GLY A 420 5.94 8.67 9.31
C GLY A 420 5.50 7.71 8.20
N THR A 421 6.03 6.48 8.28
CA THR A 421 5.82 5.43 7.28
C THR A 421 5.30 4.15 7.92
N SER A 422 4.47 3.40 7.20
CA SER A 422 4.11 2.03 7.61
C SER A 422 5.20 1.03 7.26
N SER A 423 6.13 1.32 6.35
CA SER A 423 7.03 0.32 5.83
C SER A 423 8.16 -0.01 6.82
N LEU A 424 8.02 -1.13 7.53
CA LEU A 424 9.08 -1.69 8.38
C LEU A 424 10.31 -2.04 7.53
N TYR A 425 10.06 -2.53 6.31
CA TYR A 425 11.11 -2.81 5.31
C TYR A 425 12.00 -1.58 5.06
N VAL A 426 11.41 -0.40 4.82
CA VAL A 426 12.16 0.82 4.57
C VAL A 426 13.06 1.18 5.75
N VAL A 427 12.50 1.16 6.96
CA VAL A 427 13.24 1.52 8.17
C VAL A 427 14.37 0.52 8.43
N ALA A 428 14.14 -0.77 8.24
CA ALA A 428 15.15 -1.81 8.44
C ALA A 428 16.30 -1.72 7.41
N VAL A 429 15.99 -1.53 6.12
CA VAL A 429 17.01 -1.39 5.07
C VAL A 429 17.84 -0.13 5.30
N LEU A 430 17.20 1.02 5.55
CA LEU A 430 17.92 2.26 5.80
C LEU A 430 18.75 2.19 7.09
N GLY A 431 18.20 1.59 8.15
CA GLY A 431 18.92 1.34 9.39
C GLY A 431 20.19 0.50 9.16
N ARG A 432 20.10 -0.56 8.34
CA ARG A 432 21.27 -1.36 7.93
C ARG A 432 22.30 -0.51 7.18
N GLU A 433 21.88 0.23 6.16
CA GLU A 433 22.79 1.01 5.33
C GLU A 433 23.44 2.16 6.12
N TRP A 434 22.68 2.90 6.93
CA TRP A 434 23.23 3.94 7.80
C TRP A 434 24.18 3.40 8.88
N THR A 435 23.87 2.25 9.48
CA THR A 435 24.78 1.57 10.42
C THR A 435 26.10 1.23 9.74
N SER A 436 26.04 0.71 8.51
CA SER A 436 27.23 0.38 7.74
C SER A 436 28.02 1.59 7.22
N MET A 437 27.44 2.79 7.29
CA MET A 437 28.12 4.07 7.06
C MET A 437 28.74 4.66 8.33
N GLY A 438 28.55 4.01 9.48
CA GLY A 438 29.08 4.46 10.78
C GLY A 438 28.30 5.62 11.40
N LEU A 439 27.05 5.83 11.00
CA LEU A 439 26.21 6.85 11.64
C LEU A 439 25.81 6.43 13.07
N PRO A 440 25.65 7.39 14.00
CA PRO A 440 25.14 7.11 15.34
C PRO A 440 23.75 6.48 15.28
N GLU A 441 23.46 5.55 16.20
CA GLU A 441 22.19 4.82 16.26
C GLU A 441 20.96 5.74 16.22
N ARG A 442 21.00 6.88 16.94
CA ARG A 442 19.90 7.86 16.94
C ARG A 442 19.58 8.41 15.54
N GLU A 443 20.59 8.60 14.71
CA GLU A 443 20.44 9.10 13.34
C GLU A 443 19.97 7.99 12.40
N CYS A 444 20.46 6.76 12.59
CA CYS A 444 20.06 5.58 11.82
C CYS A 444 18.55 5.26 11.89
N TRP A 445 17.87 5.63 12.97
CA TRP A 445 16.47 5.26 13.15
C TRP A 445 15.50 6.43 12.99
N GLY A 446 15.97 7.68 13.09
CA GLY A 446 15.13 8.87 12.97
C GLY A 446 14.93 9.41 11.55
N GLY A 447 15.79 9.05 10.60
CA GLY A 447 15.91 9.76 9.31
C GLY A 447 14.73 9.63 8.33
N VAL A 448 13.86 8.62 8.48
CA VAL A 448 12.62 8.46 7.67
C VAL A 448 11.34 8.68 8.47
N GLY A 449 11.44 9.28 9.66
CA GLY A 449 10.31 9.47 10.56
C GLY A 449 9.87 8.18 11.29
N ARG A 450 8.77 8.28 12.03
CA ARG A 450 8.28 7.20 12.90
C ARG A 450 7.62 6.08 12.12
N LEU A 451 7.65 4.87 12.67
CA LEU A 451 6.77 3.80 12.20
C LEU A 451 5.32 4.13 12.56
N VAL A 452 4.41 3.97 11.59
CA VAL A 452 2.98 4.17 11.76
C VAL A 452 2.26 2.87 11.40
N GLY A 453 1.48 2.34 12.33
CA GLY A 453 0.73 1.11 12.12
C GLY A 453 -0.44 1.03 13.08
N THR A 454 -1.58 0.60 12.54
CA THR A 454 -2.80 0.28 13.29
C THR A 454 -2.88 -1.25 13.40
N HIS A 455 -4.06 -1.82 13.28
CA HIS A 455 -4.32 -3.22 12.94
C HIS A 455 -4.99 -3.31 11.56
N ALA A 456 -5.25 -4.52 11.08
CA ALA A 456 -5.86 -4.77 9.78
C ALA A 456 -7.10 -5.68 9.89
N HIS A 457 -7.90 -5.72 8.82
CA HIS A 457 -9.13 -6.51 8.77
C HIS A 457 -8.94 -8.02 8.95
N GLU A 458 -7.74 -8.56 8.69
CA GLU A 458 -7.48 -10.00 8.79
C GLU A 458 -7.74 -10.53 10.20
N GLN A 459 -7.34 -9.81 11.26
CA GLN A 459 -7.56 -10.26 12.63
C GLN A 459 -9.06 -10.31 12.98
N VAL A 460 -9.82 -9.34 12.47
CA VAL A 460 -11.25 -9.22 12.68
C VAL A 460 -11.99 -10.33 11.94
N SER A 461 -11.60 -10.58 10.69
CA SER A 461 -12.21 -11.60 9.83
C SER A 461 -11.90 -13.01 10.35
N ALA A 462 -10.67 -13.24 10.83
CA ALA A 462 -10.29 -14.51 11.45
C ALA A 462 -11.10 -14.79 12.73
N LEU A 463 -11.16 -13.82 13.65
CA LEU A 463 -11.89 -14.01 14.91
C LEU A 463 -13.39 -14.16 14.68
N GLN A 464 -13.98 -13.41 13.76
CA GLN A 464 -15.39 -13.59 13.42
C GLN A 464 -15.66 -14.99 12.87
N GLN A 465 -14.84 -15.49 11.95
CA GLN A 465 -15.00 -16.86 11.45
C GLN A 465 -14.87 -17.89 12.57
N LEU A 466 -13.81 -17.79 13.39
CA LEU A 466 -13.51 -18.78 14.43
C LEU A 466 -14.52 -18.78 15.58
N LEU A 467 -15.13 -17.64 15.88
CA LEU A 467 -15.94 -17.41 17.08
C LEU A 467 -17.37 -16.95 16.76
N ALA A 468 -17.86 -17.16 15.54
CA ALA A 468 -19.19 -16.74 15.10
C ALA A 468 -20.35 -17.22 15.99
N SER A 469 -20.16 -18.33 16.73
CA SER A 469 -21.13 -18.82 17.71
C SER A 469 -21.43 -17.78 18.80
N TYR A 470 -20.47 -16.94 19.17
CA TYR A 470 -20.70 -15.84 20.11
C TYR A 470 -21.55 -14.73 19.49
N ASP A 471 -21.44 -14.47 18.19
CA ASP A 471 -22.31 -13.51 17.51
C ASP A 471 -23.76 -14.02 17.46
N ILE A 472 -23.94 -15.31 17.17
CA ILE A 472 -25.25 -15.98 17.20
C ILE A 472 -25.85 -15.92 18.61
N GLU A 473 -25.05 -16.25 19.63
CA GLU A 473 -25.49 -16.24 21.03
C GLU A 473 -25.87 -14.84 21.51
N ALA A 474 -25.11 -13.80 21.11
CA ALA A 474 -25.47 -12.41 21.39
C ALA A 474 -26.83 -12.05 20.79
N GLY A 475 -27.07 -12.42 19.52
CA GLY A 475 -28.37 -12.25 18.87
C GLY A 475 -29.51 -12.96 19.60
N ARG A 476 -29.29 -14.22 19.99
CA ARG A 476 -30.26 -15.03 20.73
C ARG A 476 -30.62 -14.39 22.08
N ARG A 477 -29.63 -13.92 22.85
CA ARG A 477 -29.86 -13.26 24.15
C ARG A 477 -30.54 -11.89 23.99
N CYS A 478 -30.32 -11.20 22.88
CA CYS A 478 -31.08 -9.99 22.52
C CYS A 478 -32.50 -10.29 21.99
N GLY A 479 -32.89 -11.57 21.85
CA GLY A 479 -34.19 -11.96 21.30
C GLY A 479 -34.33 -11.70 19.79
N LEU A 480 -33.21 -11.65 19.06
CA LEU A 480 -33.16 -11.36 17.63
C LEU A 480 -33.07 -12.65 16.80
N PRO A 481 -33.64 -12.67 15.58
CA PRO A 481 -33.58 -13.84 14.70
C PRO A 481 -32.23 -14.00 13.97
N HIS A 482 -31.33 -13.01 14.10
CA HIS A 482 -30.01 -12.96 13.48
C HIS A 482 -28.96 -12.75 14.57
N GLY A 483 -27.69 -13.06 14.27
CA GLY A 483 -26.58 -12.76 15.17
C GLY A 483 -26.33 -11.26 15.38
N VAL A 484 -25.56 -10.93 16.40
CA VAL A 484 -25.07 -9.58 16.72
C VAL A 484 -23.54 -9.61 16.74
N LEU A 485 -22.89 -8.74 15.95
CA LEU A 485 -21.45 -8.74 15.70
C LEU A 485 -20.61 -8.27 16.91
N VAL A 486 -20.45 -9.14 17.92
CA VAL A 486 -19.59 -8.90 19.09
C VAL A 486 -18.14 -9.31 18.82
N THR A 487 -17.89 -10.26 17.93
CA THR A 487 -16.54 -10.74 17.62
C THR A 487 -15.64 -9.69 16.94
N PRO A 488 -16.13 -8.75 16.10
CA PRO A 488 -15.29 -7.67 15.62
C PRO A 488 -14.82 -6.74 16.73
N LEU A 489 -15.65 -6.52 17.75
CA LEU A 489 -15.26 -5.72 18.91
C LEU A 489 -14.25 -6.47 19.78
N LEU A 490 -14.46 -7.78 20.00
CA LEU A 490 -13.51 -8.66 20.69
C LEU A 490 -12.11 -8.59 20.05
N ALA A 491 -12.03 -8.63 18.72
CA ALA A 491 -10.75 -8.52 18.00
C ALA A 491 -9.99 -7.23 18.32
N HIS A 492 -10.68 -6.11 18.45
CA HIS A 492 -10.08 -4.84 18.85
C HIS A 492 -9.60 -4.87 20.31
N LEU A 493 -10.40 -5.44 21.22
CA LEU A 493 -10.02 -5.58 22.63
C LEU A 493 -8.79 -6.49 22.80
N LEU A 494 -8.71 -7.61 22.09
CA LEU A 494 -7.54 -8.48 22.14
C LEU A 494 -6.27 -7.77 21.65
N PHE A 495 -6.38 -6.98 20.57
CA PHE A 495 -5.28 -6.20 20.06
C PHE A 495 -4.81 -5.12 21.05
N LEU A 496 -5.74 -4.43 21.72
CA LEU A 496 -5.42 -3.44 22.75
C LEU A 496 -4.85 -4.10 24.02
N ALA A 497 -5.30 -5.30 24.37
CA ALA A 497 -4.76 -6.07 25.50
C ALA A 497 -3.32 -6.53 25.29
N THR A 498 -2.84 -6.62 24.04
CA THR A 498 -1.46 -6.97 23.71
C THR A 498 -0.57 -5.78 23.41
N ASN A 499 -1.11 -4.71 22.85
CA ASN A 499 -0.34 -3.57 22.35
C ASN A 499 -0.56 -2.26 23.13
N GLY A 500 -1.51 -2.26 24.07
CA GLY A 500 -1.95 -1.08 24.79
C GLY A 500 -2.71 -0.09 23.91
N GLY A 501 -3.11 1.03 24.51
CA GLY A 501 -3.77 2.12 23.81
C GLY A 501 -2.82 3.25 23.41
N GLY A 502 -1.49 3.06 23.32
CA GLY A 502 -0.57 4.13 22.93
C GLY A 502 -0.28 5.19 23.99
N GLY A 503 -0.38 4.82 25.27
CA GLY A 503 -0.12 5.67 26.44
C GLY A 503 -0.89 5.18 27.66
N ALA A 504 -0.61 5.75 28.83
CA ALA A 504 -1.35 5.46 30.08
C ALA A 504 -2.82 5.94 30.03
N ASP A 505 -3.16 6.79 29.07
CA ASP A 505 -4.51 7.32 28.82
C ASP A 505 -5.20 6.68 27.60
N GLY A 506 -4.53 5.77 26.89
CA GLY A 506 -5.09 5.15 25.69
C GLY A 506 -5.13 6.05 24.45
N ALA A 507 -4.30 7.09 24.36
CA ALA A 507 -4.34 8.10 23.29
C ALA A 507 -4.23 7.57 21.83
N GLY A 508 -3.59 6.43 21.61
CA GLY A 508 -3.41 5.76 20.33
C GLY A 508 -4.40 4.61 20.03
N ALA A 509 -5.37 4.35 20.89
CA ALA A 509 -6.36 3.31 20.66
C ALA A 509 -7.20 3.62 19.40
N THR A 510 -7.09 2.74 18.41
CA THR A 510 -7.66 2.93 17.07
C THR A 510 -8.79 1.95 16.78
N ALA A 511 -9.88 2.41 16.18
CA ALA A 511 -10.94 1.59 15.60
C ALA A 511 -10.74 1.42 14.09
N LEU A 512 -10.95 0.18 13.60
CA LEU A 512 -11.08 -0.17 12.19
C LEU A 512 -12.44 -0.84 12.01
N ALA A 513 -13.46 -0.01 11.86
CA ALA A 513 -14.86 -0.38 12.08
C ALA A 513 -15.53 -1.07 10.88
N ASP A 514 -14.99 -0.90 9.67
CA ASP A 514 -15.68 -1.25 8.43
C ASP A 514 -15.57 -2.72 7.99
N THR A 515 -15.00 -3.62 8.83
CA THR A 515 -14.89 -5.04 8.42
C THR A 515 -16.26 -5.65 8.09
N PHE A 516 -17.28 -5.35 8.90
CA PHE A 516 -18.67 -5.77 8.70
C PHE A 516 -19.63 -4.57 8.66
N THR A 517 -19.16 -3.40 8.25
CA THR A 517 -19.80 -2.06 8.33
C THR A 517 -19.56 -1.31 9.63
N THR A 518 -19.26 -0.02 9.50
CA THR A 518 -19.06 0.94 10.59
C THR A 518 -20.35 1.13 11.38
N ALA A 519 -21.52 1.10 10.74
CA ALA A 519 -22.81 1.22 11.43
C ALA A 519 -23.03 0.08 12.45
N ALA A 520 -22.75 -1.17 12.07
CA ALA A 520 -22.84 -2.32 12.97
C ALA A 520 -21.84 -2.20 14.13
N PHE A 521 -20.59 -1.83 13.84
CA PHE A 521 -19.56 -1.66 14.85
C PHE A 521 -19.90 -0.55 15.87
N LEU A 522 -20.42 0.59 15.39
CA LEU A 522 -20.88 1.69 16.24
C LEU A 522 -22.01 1.25 17.18
N ALA A 523 -23.01 0.55 16.65
CA ALA A 523 -24.13 0.05 17.45
C ALA A 523 -23.67 -0.89 18.57
N VAL A 524 -22.85 -1.89 18.24
CA VAL A 524 -22.38 -2.88 19.21
C VAL A 524 -21.42 -2.25 20.24
N SER A 525 -20.47 -1.43 19.80
CA SER A 525 -19.46 -0.81 20.69
C SER A 525 -20.08 0.20 21.67
N ARG A 526 -21.12 0.94 21.26
CA ARG A 526 -21.87 1.82 22.18
C ARG A 526 -22.72 1.04 23.19
N CYS A 527 -23.22 -0.13 22.78
CA CYS A 527 -24.05 -0.99 23.61
C CYS A 527 -23.24 -1.75 24.67
N ALA A 528 -22.07 -2.27 24.29
CA ALA A 528 -21.24 -3.13 25.13
C ALA A 528 -20.48 -2.36 26.23
N ALA A 529 -20.62 -2.78 27.47
CA ALA A 529 -19.70 -2.41 28.55
C ALA A 529 -18.31 -3.00 28.30
N VAL A 530 -17.27 -2.33 28.80
CA VAL A 530 -15.90 -2.88 28.75
C VAL A 530 -15.81 -4.10 29.68
N PRO A 531 -15.32 -5.28 29.22
CA PRO A 531 -15.16 -6.43 30.09
C PRO A 531 -14.22 -6.14 31.27
N ALA A 532 -14.59 -6.60 32.47
CA ALA A 532 -13.79 -6.39 33.68
C ALA A 532 -12.39 -7.02 33.57
N ALA A 533 -12.29 -8.23 32.99
CA ALA A 533 -11.02 -8.90 32.74
C ALA A 533 -10.12 -8.08 31.79
N PHE A 534 -10.69 -7.46 30.76
CA PHE A 534 -9.94 -6.58 29.85
C PHE A 534 -9.38 -5.36 30.59
N ARG A 535 -10.19 -4.69 31.43
CA ARG A 535 -9.73 -3.54 32.23
C ARG A 535 -8.53 -3.92 33.10
N GLN A 536 -8.61 -5.06 33.78
CA GLN A 536 -7.52 -5.58 34.61
C GLN A 536 -6.26 -5.86 33.78
N ASP A 537 -6.41 -6.47 32.60
CA ASP A 537 -5.27 -6.80 31.74
C ASP A 537 -4.54 -5.55 31.24
N VAL A 538 -5.26 -4.52 30.78
CA VAL A 538 -4.61 -3.31 30.27
C VAL A 538 -4.08 -2.40 31.37
N GLU A 539 -4.73 -2.35 32.53
CA GLU A 539 -4.22 -1.63 33.69
C GLU A 539 -2.94 -2.28 34.22
N ALA A 540 -2.91 -3.62 34.33
CA ALA A 540 -1.73 -4.34 34.78
C ALA A 540 -0.56 -4.26 33.79
N ALA A 541 -0.83 -4.35 32.48
CA ALA A 541 0.22 -4.36 31.46
C ALA A 541 0.73 -2.97 31.06
N PHE A 542 -0.15 -1.96 31.05
CA PHE A 542 0.14 -0.63 30.47
C PHE A 542 -0.16 0.54 31.41
N GLY A 543 -0.71 0.29 32.60
CA GLY A 543 -1.17 1.35 33.50
C GLY A 543 -2.39 2.10 32.96
N TRP A 544 -3.08 1.57 31.94
CA TRP A 544 -4.22 2.22 31.34
C TRP A 544 -5.48 1.99 32.16
N HIS A 545 -5.84 3.00 32.96
CA HIS A 545 -7.02 2.94 33.80
C HIS A 545 -8.29 3.26 33.00
N ILE A 546 -9.23 2.30 32.95
CA ILE A 546 -10.51 2.44 32.24
C ILE A 546 -11.64 2.46 33.27
N PRO A 547 -12.49 3.51 33.29
CA PRO A 547 -13.60 3.59 34.23
C PRO A 547 -14.65 2.47 34.05
N GLU A 548 -15.33 2.07 35.13
CA GLU A 548 -16.34 1.01 35.08
C GLU A 548 -17.57 1.37 34.24
N TYR A 549 -17.92 2.65 34.17
CA TYR A 549 -19.03 3.15 33.35
C TYR A 549 -18.71 3.21 31.85
N ALA A 550 -17.45 2.95 31.47
CA ALA A 550 -17.02 3.04 30.09
C ALA A 550 -17.70 1.96 29.23
N ARG A 551 -18.12 2.38 28.04
CA ARG A 551 -18.49 1.49 26.94
C ARG A 551 -17.27 1.21 26.09
N CYS A 552 -17.29 0.11 25.35
CA CYS A 552 -16.17 -0.21 24.46
C CYS A 552 -15.93 0.88 23.40
N PHE A 553 -16.99 1.59 22.99
CA PHE A 553 -16.90 2.77 22.13
C PHE A 553 -15.97 3.86 22.71
N ASP A 554 -16.03 4.07 24.03
CA ASP A 554 -15.29 5.13 24.74
C ASP A 554 -13.76 4.90 24.69
N LEU A 555 -13.32 3.68 24.33
CA LEU A 555 -11.90 3.31 24.24
C LEU A 555 -11.23 3.86 22.99
N PHE A 556 -11.98 4.12 21.91
CA PHE A 556 -11.41 4.43 20.61
C PHE A 556 -11.31 5.93 20.37
N ARG A 557 -10.09 6.46 20.40
CA ARG A 557 -9.81 7.87 20.10
C ARG A 557 -9.58 8.10 18.62
N ILE A 558 -8.93 7.16 17.93
CA ILE A 558 -8.63 7.26 16.51
C ILE A 558 -9.60 6.38 15.74
N TRP A 559 -10.27 6.91 14.72
CA TRP A 559 -11.15 6.14 13.85
C TRP A 559 -10.59 6.13 12.44
N ARG A 560 -10.08 4.97 12.03
CA ARG A 560 -9.54 4.77 10.70
C ARG A 560 -10.65 4.36 9.74
N LEU A 561 -10.93 5.23 8.78
CA LEU A 561 -11.92 5.01 7.73
C LEU A 561 -11.21 4.44 6.50
N ASP A 562 -11.51 3.18 6.19
CA ASP A 562 -10.88 2.40 5.11
C ASP A 562 -11.86 2.06 3.97
N SER A 563 -13.14 2.39 4.09
CA SER A 563 -14.14 2.22 3.02
C SER A 563 -15.35 3.14 3.16
N GLY A 564 -16.28 3.07 2.19
CA GLY A 564 -17.47 3.91 2.15
C GLY A 564 -17.21 5.33 1.65
N ASN A 565 -18.28 6.12 1.58
CA ASN A 565 -18.18 7.56 1.37
C ASN A 565 -17.65 8.20 2.67
N TYR A 566 -16.47 8.84 2.59
CA TYR A 566 -15.78 9.37 3.76
C TYR A 566 -16.67 10.32 4.58
N GLU A 567 -17.28 11.32 3.94
CA GLU A 567 -18.11 12.33 4.60
C GLU A 567 -19.30 11.70 5.34
N ARG A 568 -20.00 10.77 4.70
CA ARG A 568 -21.14 10.07 5.32
C ARG A 568 -20.71 9.25 6.53
N VAL A 569 -19.60 8.51 6.42
CA VAL A 569 -19.11 7.64 7.51
C VAL A 569 -18.53 8.49 8.64
N SER A 570 -17.78 9.55 8.36
CA SER A 570 -17.24 10.44 9.39
C SER A 570 -18.34 11.19 10.14
N GLU A 571 -19.41 11.64 9.48
CA GLU A 571 -20.59 12.20 10.14
C GLU A 571 -21.24 11.19 11.10
N GLN A 572 -21.37 9.92 10.69
CA GLN A 572 -21.93 8.88 11.57
C GLN A 572 -21.10 8.67 12.83
N VAL A 573 -19.77 8.61 12.68
CA VAL A 573 -18.84 8.44 13.82
C VAL A 573 -18.85 9.68 14.72
N MET A 574 -18.79 10.89 14.15
CA MET A 574 -18.81 12.14 14.90
C MET A 574 -20.12 12.31 15.67
N ALA A 575 -21.27 12.07 15.03
CA ALA A 575 -22.56 12.15 15.71
C ALA A 575 -22.67 11.12 16.87
N ALA A 576 -22.12 9.92 16.69
CA ALA A 576 -22.05 8.92 17.76
C ALA A 576 -21.17 9.38 18.93
N TRP A 577 -20.01 9.99 18.64
CA TRP A 577 -19.11 10.53 19.65
C TRP A 577 -19.75 11.71 20.42
N GLU A 578 -20.36 12.66 19.71
CA GLU A 578 -21.03 13.81 20.33
C GLU A 578 -22.19 13.37 21.23
N GLY A 579 -23.02 12.44 20.73
CA GLY A 579 -24.11 11.88 21.51
C GLY A 579 -23.61 11.20 22.79
N ARG A 580 -22.59 10.35 22.67
CA ARG A 580 -22.00 9.66 23.83
C ARG A 580 -21.31 10.62 24.81
N SER A 581 -20.60 11.62 24.32
CA SER A 581 -19.98 12.65 25.16
C SER A 581 -21.04 13.46 25.93
N GLY A 582 -22.17 13.80 25.28
CA GLY A 582 -23.30 14.46 25.93
C GLY A 582 -23.98 13.58 27.01
N GLU A 583 -24.14 12.28 26.74
CA GLU A 583 -24.66 11.31 27.73
C GLU A 583 -23.79 11.26 28.99
N LEU A 584 -22.46 11.20 28.83
CA LEU A 584 -21.51 11.19 29.95
C LEU A 584 -21.60 12.48 30.77
N GLN A 585 -21.63 13.63 30.10
CA GLN A 585 -21.78 14.92 30.77
C GLN A 585 -23.10 15.02 31.56
N ALA A 586 -24.21 14.54 30.98
CA ALA A 586 -25.52 14.53 31.66
C ALA A 586 -25.53 13.62 32.90
N GLN A 587 -24.69 12.60 32.94
CA GLN A 587 -24.51 11.69 34.08
C GLN A 587 -23.46 12.20 35.09
N GLY A 588 -22.84 13.36 34.84
CA GLY A 588 -21.81 13.94 35.71
C GLY A 588 -20.40 13.36 35.52
N TYR A 589 -20.17 12.61 34.44
CA TYR A 589 -18.86 12.09 34.06
C TYR A 589 -18.10 13.06 33.14
N PRO A 590 -16.76 12.96 33.07
CA PRO A 590 -15.97 13.70 32.09
C PRO A 590 -16.43 13.39 30.65
N PRO A 591 -16.39 14.39 29.75
CA PRO A 591 -16.64 14.14 28.32
C PRO A 591 -15.58 13.21 27.73
N LEU A 592 -15.92 12.61 26.59
CA LEU A 592 -14.93 11.85 25.82
C LEU A 592 -13.79 12.77 25.37
N ALA A 593 -12.58 12.20 25.27
CA ALA A 593 -11.46 12.88 24.64
C ALA A 593 -11.79 13.19 23.16
N PRO A 594 -11.24 14.28 22.60
CA PRO A 594 -11.48 14.64 21.20
C PRO A 594 -11.18 13.50 20.24
N LEU A 595 -12.12 13.24 19.33
CA LEU A 595 -11.99 12.23 18.28
C LEU A 595 -10.94 12.63 17.24
N GLU A 596 -10.16 11.66 16.76
CA GLU A 596 -9.27 11.82 15.63
C GLU A 596 -9.73 10.93 14.46
N LEU A 597 -9.98 11.53 13.31
CA LEU A 597 -10.37 10.83 12.09
C LEU A 597 -9.16 10.61 11.18
N MET A 598 -8.96 9.36 10.75
CA MET A 598 -7.91 8.98 9.83
C MET A 598 -8.52 8.46 8.53
N ASN A 599 -8.26 9.12 7.40
CA ASN A 599 -8.65 8.60 6.09
C ASN A 599 -7.51 7.79 5.47
N SER A 600 -7.75 6.50 5.24
CA SER A 600 -6.78 5.60 4.60
C SER A 600 -7.22 5.09 3.23
N ASN A 601 -8.35 5.57 2.73
CA ASN A 601 -8.94 5.20 1.45
C ASN A 601 -8.83 6.34 0.43
N LEU A 602 -7.59 6.75 0.16
CA LEU A 602 -7.27 7.84 -0.78
C LEU A 602 -6.59 7.26 -2.01
N SER A 603 -7.11 7.58 -3.19
CA SER A 603 -6.60 7.08 -4.48
C SER A 603 -5.98 8.17 -5.35
N SER A 604 -6.30 9.44 -5.09
CA SER A 604 -5.83 10.59 -5.86
C SER A 604 -5.58 11.83 -5.00
N VAL A 605 -4.87 12.81 -5.56
CA VAL A 605 -4.73 14.15 -4.93
C VAL A 605 -6.08 14.86 -4.86
N ASP A 606 -6.98 14.62 -5.82
CA ASP A 606 -8.33 15.19 -5.83
C ASP A 606 -9.16 14.64 -4.67
N ASP A 607 -8.99 13.37 -4.30
CA ASP A 607 -9.62 12.79 -3.11
C ASP A 607 -9.14 13.51 -1.83
N ILE A 608 -7.84 13.83 -1.75
CA ILE A 608 -7.28 14.61 -0.64
C ILE A 608 -7.90 16.00 -0.60
N ALA A 609 -7.94 16.70 -1.74
CA ALA A 609 -8.54 18.02 -1.84
C ALA A 609 -10.01 18.00 -1.41
N ALA A 610 -10.77 17.00 -1.85
CA ALA A 610 -12.18 16.82 -1.49
C ALA A 610 -12.35 16.66 0.02
N VAL A 611 -11.61 15.75 0.67
CA VAL A 611 -11.77 15.54 2.13
C VAL A 611 -11.22 16.69 2.98
N CYS A 612 -10.20 17.40 2.50
CA CYS A 612 -9.67 18.59 3.18
C CYS A 612 -10.59 19.81 3.04
N SER A 613 -11.50 19.82 2.06
CA SER A 613 -12.50 20.88 1.87
C SER A 613 -13.74 20.70 2.75
N LEU A 614 -13.92 19.54 3.38
CA LEU A 614 -15.05 19.25 4.27
C LEU A 614 -15.06 20.16 5.50
N ASP A 615 -16.23 20.20 6.16
CA ASP A 615 -16.42 20.87 7.45
C ASP A 615 -15.33 20.42 8.46
N PRO A 616 -14.68 21.36 9.17
CA PRO A 616 -13.65 21.03 10.17
C PRO A 616 -14.07 19.96 11.19
N ARG A 617 -15.36 19.82 11.49
CA ARG A 617 -15.94 18.82 12.39
C ARG A 617 -15.68 17.39 11.93
N VAL A 618 -15.75 17.12 10.62
CA VAL A 618 -15.61 15.77 10.04
C VAL A 618 -14.37 15.59 9.17
N ARG A 619 -13.56 16.64 9.04
CA ARG A 619 -12.30 16.63 8.32
C ARG A 619 -11.30 15.65 8.95
N PRO A 620 -10.54 14.88 8.17
CA PRO A 620 -9.52 14.01 8.73
C PRO A 620 -8.42 14.81 9.41
N THR A 621 -7.95 14.34 10.56
CA THR A 621 -6.72 14.85 11.19
C THR A 621 -5.48 14.16 10.64
N THR A 622 -5.65 12.95 10.08
CA THR A 622 -4.58 12.17 9.45
C THR A 622 -5.02 11.64 8.08
N LEU A 623 -4.17 11.85 7.09
CA LEU A 623 -4.26 11.23 5.77
C LEU A 623 -3.27 10.07 5.69
N ALA A 624 -3.69 8.94 5.15
CA ALA A 624 -2.79 7.81 4.91
C ALA A 624 -2.98 7.24 3.51
N PHE A 625 -1.89 7.16 2.76
CA PHE A 625 -1.90 6.68 1.38
C PHE A 625 -0.57 6.03 1.03
N GLY A 626 -0.60 5.07 0.10
CA GLY A 626 0.60 4.38 -0.38
C GLY A 626 0.83 4.62 -1.86
N THR A 627 0.00 3.99 -2.69
CA THR A 627 0.16 3.98 -4.15
C THR A 627 -0.09 5.32 -4.84
N LEU A 628 -0.65 6.31 -4.13
CA LEU A 628 -0.99 7.62 -4.70
C LEU A 628 0.25 8.35 -5.27
N ALA A 629 1.40 8.22 -4.59
CA ALA A 629 2.65 8.86 -5.00
C ALA A 629 3.51 8.01 -5.95
N ASP A 630 3.11 6.75 -6.21
CA ASP A 630 3.82 5.80 -7.08
C ASP A 630 3.09 5.65 -8.42
N GLY A 631 3.83 5.34 -9.48
CA GLY A 631 3.31 5.20 -10.84
C GLY A 631 4.28 5.72 -11.88
N PHE A 632 3.75 5.95 -13.09
CA PHE A 632 4.54 6.39 -14.23
C PHE A 632 3.80 7.49 -15.00
N LEU A 633 4.54 8.54 -15.34
CA LEU A 633 4.19 9.47 -16.41
C LEU A 633 4.33 8.77 -17.77
N PRO A 634 3.71 9.29 -18.85
CA PRO A 634 4.02 8.84 -20.20
C PRO A 634 5.53 8.94 -20.50
N PHE A 635 6.12 7.91 -21.10
CA PHE A 635 7.56 7.87 -21.36
C PHE A 635 7.95 8.78 -22.54
N LEU A 636 9.12 9.41 -22.46
CA LEU A 636 9.63 10.37 -23.46
C LEU A 636 10.65 9.71 -24.40
N GLU A 637 10.40 9.74 -25.71
CA GLU A 637 11.10 8.89 -26.70
C GLU A 637 12.54 9.31 -27.09
N GLN A 638 13.10 10.44 -26.62
CA GLN A 638 14.41 10.93 -27.08
C GLN A 638 15.36 11.46 -25.99
N GLU A 639 16.68 11.27 -26.22
CA GLU A 639 17.81 12.02 -25.62
C GLU A 639 18.46 13.00 -26.64
N CYS A 640 17.86 13.25 -27.80
CA CYS A 640 18.40 14.18 -28.81
C CYS A 640 17.88 15.61 -28.59
N GLY A 641 18.81 16.57 -28.61
CA GLY A 641 18.63 17.93 -28.11
C GLY A 641 17.66 18.86 -28.86
N ASP A 642 17.29 19.89 -28.11
CA ASP A 642 16.82 21.26 -28.40
C ASP A 642 15.77 21.58 -29.48
N ASP A 643 15.32 20.66 -30.34
CA ASP A 643 14.27 20.98 -31.32
C ASP A 643 13.11 19.97 -31.29
N ALA A 644 12.19 20.14 -30.34
CA ALA A 644 10.91 19.43 -30.31
C ALA A 644 9.74 20.37 -29.99
N ALA A 645 9.62 21.46 -30.76
CA ALA A 645 8.39 22.24 -30.84
C ALA A 645 7.64 21.87 -32.13
N ALA A 646 6.36 21.50 -31.96
CA ALA A 646 5.33 21.33 -32.98
C ALA A 646 5.36 20.03 -33.83
N ALA A 647 4.63 19.01 -33.36
CA ALA A 647 3.86 18.12 -34.23
C ALA A 647 2.56 17.71 -33.49
N ALA A 648 1.42 18.11 -34.02
CA ALA A 648 0.09 17.96 -33.41
C ALA A 648 -0.55 16.57 -33.62
N ASP A 649 0.27 15.53 -33.83
CA ASP A 649 -0.20 14.16 -34.07
C ASP A 649 0.83 13.16 -33.50
N VAL A 650 1.24 13.39 -32.24
CA VAL A 650 2.18 12.51 -31.55
C VAL A 650 1.46 11.20 -31.22
N PRO A 651 1.97 10.02 -31.66
CA PRO A 651 1.43 8.75 -31.22
C PRO A 651 1.33 8.71 -29.70
N LEU A 652 0.27 8.12 -29.17
CA LEU A 652 0.06 7.94 -27.72
C LEU A 652 1.37 7.47 -27.07
N ARG A 653 1.98 8.35 -26.26
CA ARG A 653 3.22 8.05 -25.55
C ARG A 653 2.98 6.81 -24.67
N PRO A 654 3.89 5.84 -24.68
CA PRO A 654 3.69 4.62 -23.91
C PRO A 654 3.61 4.94 -22.42
N THR A 655 2.71 4.27 -21.71
CA THR A 655 2.51 4.37 -20.26
C THR A 655 2.55 2.98 -19.64
N ILE A 656 2.94 2.92 -18.36
CA ILE A 656 2.87 1.72 -17.54
C ILE A 656 1.88 2.01 -16.41
N SER A 657 1.03 1.05 -16.09
CA SER A 657 0.07 1.15 -14.98
C SER A 657 0.36 0.13 -13.89
N LEU A 658 0.12 0.51 -12.64
CA LEU A 658 0.28 -0.39 -11.48
C LEU A 658 -0.92 -1.32 -11.34
N ALA A 659 -0.71 -2.56 -10.92
CA ALA A 659 -1.79 -3.53 -10.82
C ALA A 659 -2.59 -3.33 -9.51
N SER A 660 -3.88 -3.67 -9.54
CA SER A 660 -4.70 -3.77 -8.34
C SER A 660 -4.66 -5.21 -7.84
N VAL A 661 -3.66 -5.51 -7.01
CA VAL A 661 -3.51 -6.80 -6.34
C VAL A 661 -3.81 -6.68 -4.85
N VAL A 662 -4.44 -7.72 -4.30
CA VAL A 662 -4.68 -7.89 -2.86
C VAL A 662 -4.33 -9.32 -2.45
N MET A 663 -3.80 -9.49 -1.25
CA MET A 663 -3.75 -10.78 -0.58
C MET A 663 -4.52 -10.67 0.72
N LYS A 664 -5.41 -11.63 1.00
CA LYS A 664 -6.37 -11.54 2.12
C LYS A 664 -6.52 -12.88 2.81
N LEU A 665 -6.74 -12.83 4.12
CA LEU A 665 -7.16 -14.00 4.88
C LEU A 665 -8.54 -14.44 4.37
N VAL A 666 -8.62 -15.68 3.90
CA VAL A 666 -9.85 -16.25 3.34
C VAL A 666 -10.37 -17.41 4.18
N GLN A 667 -9.51 -18.08 4.95
CA GLN A 667 -9.92 -19.07 5.94
C GLN A 667 -9.06 -18.97 7.19
N ALA A 668 -9.68 -19.15 8.34
CA ALA A 668 -9.05 -19.43 9.62
C ALA A 668 -9.63 -20.74 10.17
N ARG A 669 -8.78 -21.55 10.81
CA ARG A 669 -9.15 -22.86 11.35
C ARG A 669 -8.71 -22.96 12.80
N LEU A 670 -9.58 -23.54 13.63
CA LEU A 670 -9.30 -23.82 15.02
C LEU A 670 -8.07 -24.74 15.15
N PRO A 671 -7.35 -24.68 16.29
CA PRO A 671 -6.31 -25.66 16.60
C PRO A 671 -6.88 -27.08 16.48
N ARG A 672 -6.18 -27.99 15.78
CA ARG A 672 -6.57 -29.41 15.80
C ARG A 672 -6.50 -29.87 17.26
N HIS A 673 -7.55 -30.54 17.75
CA HIS A 673 -7.76 -31.01 19.13
C HIS A 673 -8.60 -30.15 20.08
N LEU A 674 -9.61 -29.40 19.62
CA LEU A 674 -10.76 -29.18 20.50
C LEU A 674 -11.61 -30.47 20.49
N PRO A 675 -11.72 -31.21 21.61
CA PRO A 675 -12.70 -32.29 21.69
C PRO A 675 -14.07 -31.68 21.43
N ALA A 676 -14.92 -32.38 20.69
CA ALA A 676 -16.30 -31.99 20.44
C ALA A 676 -17.19 -32.00 21.71
N GLY A 677 -16.64 -31.79 22.91
CA GLY A 677 -17.39 -31.80 24.15
C GLY A 677 -16.54 -31.39 25.34
N GLY A 678 -17.00 -30.36 26.06
CA GLY A 678 -16.36 -29.94 27.30
C GLY A 678 -16.88 -28.64 27.92
N GLY A 679 -18.20 -28.50 28.11
CA GLY A 679 -18.82 -27.54 29.05
C GLY A 679 -19.43 -26.30 28.38
N GLY A 680 -20.76 -26.11 28.31
CA GLY A 680 -21.82 -26.72 29.11
C GLY A 680 -23.07 -27.07 28.31
N GLU A 681 -23.79 -28.04 28.87
CA GLU A 681 -25.18 -28.35 28.59
C GLU A 681 -26.06 -27.12 28.82
N CYS A 682 -26.16 -26.27 27.79
CA CYS A 682 -27.18 -25.25 27.67
C CYS A 682 -27.87 -25.47 26.32
N GLY A 683 -28.82 -26.41 26.28
CA GLY A 683 -29.84 -26.47 25.23
C GLY A 683 -29.41 -27.16 23.95
N ASP A 684 -29.97 -28.35 23.76
CA ASP A 684 -30.16 -29.00 22.47
C ASP A 684 -30.92 -28.03 21.54
N GLY A 685 -30.20 -27.29 20.69
CA GLY A 685 -30.77 -26.19 19.90
C GLY A 685 -29.74 -25.34 19.16
N GLY A 686 -29.07 -25.93 18.16
CA GLY A 686 -28.34 -25.18 17.13
C GLY A 686 -26.82 -25.18 17.28
N GLY A 687 -26.17 -26.30 16.97
CA GLY A 687 -24.76 -26.27 16.58
C GLY A 687 -24.63 -25.48 15.28
N GLY A 688 -24.38 -24.17 15.39
CA GLY A 688 -24.16 -23.32 14.23
C GLY A 688 -22.85 -23.73 13.56
N ASP A 689 -22.93 -24.24 12.32
CA ASP A 689 -21.76 -24.49 11.50
C ASP A 689 -20.90 -23.22 11.44
N MET A 690 -19.59 -23.39 11.60
CA MET A 690 -18.62 -22.30 11.42
C MET A 690 -18.82 -21.65 10.04
N PRO A 691 -18.72 -20.31 9.91
CA PRO A 691 -18.80 -19.66 8.61
C PRO A 691 -17.83 -20.30 7.61
N ALA A 692 -18.29 -20.50 6.38
CA ALA A 692 -17.55 -21.22 5.34
C ALA A 692 -16.19 -20.58 4.99
N CYS A 693 -16.03 -19.28 5.25
CA CYS A 693 -14.81 -18.53 5.05
C CYS A 693 -14.77 -17.28 5.95
N ALA A 694 -13.60 -16.65 6.01
CA ALA A 694 -13.46 -15.30 6.55
C ALA A 694 -14.00 -14.28 5.53
N ILE A 695 -14.68 -13.24 6.02
CA ILE A 695 -15.38 -12.25 5.19
C ILE A 695 -15.01 -10.83 5.59
N LYS A 696 -14.93 -9.94 4.60
CA LYS A 696 -15.03 -8.49 4.78
C LYS A 696 -16.15 -7.95 3.90
N LEU A 697 -16.99 -7.07 4.44
CA LEU A 697 -18.03 -6.35 3.69
C LEU A 697 -17.58 -4.95 3.24
N GLY A 698 -17.03 -4.14 4.16
CA GLY A 698 -16.83 -2.70 3.94
C GLY A 698 -18.11 -1.88 4.13
N ASP A 699 -18.00 -0.56 3.98
CA ASP A 699 -19.10 0.43 4.08
C ASP A 699 -19.69 0.86 2.71
N GLY A 700 -19.33 0.18 1.62
CA GLY A 700 -19.74 0.58 0.26
C GLY A 700 -21.04 -0.07 -0.21
N ASP A 701 -21.95 0.73 -0.79
CA ASP A 701 -23.21 0.26 -1.37
C ASP A 701 -23.03 -0.60 -2.64
N SER A 702 -21.87 -0.52 -3.30
CA SER A 702 -21.59 -1.14 -4.61
C SER A 702 -20.81 -2.48 -4.56
N GLY A 703 -20.59 -3.06 -3.37
CA GLY A 703 -19.92 -4.37 -3.23
C GLY A 703 -18.42 -4.39 -3.58
N GLY A 704 -17.82 -3.31 -4.10
CA GLY A 704 -16.44 -3.28 -4.61
C GLY A 704 -15.32 -3.53 -3.59
N LYS A 705 -15.64 -3.59 -2.29
CA LYS A 705 -14.70 -3.95 -1.21
C LYS A 705 -15.03 -5.24 -0.46
N VAL A 706 -16.07 -5.94 -0.91
CA VAL A 706 -16.43 -7.25 -0.37
C VAL A 706 -15.32 -8.25 -0.65
N GLN A 707 -15.01 -9.08 0.33
CA GLN A 707 -14.01 -10.13 0.26
C GLN A 707 -14.61 -11.43 0.79
N VAL A 708 -14.46 -12.48 -0.01
CA VAL A 708 -14.90 -13.85 0.24
C VAL A 708 -13.84 -14.78 -0.37
N ASP A 709 -13.75 -16.02 0.12
CA ASP A 709 -12.77 -16.98 -0.41
C ASP A 709 -13.03 -17.27 -1.91
N PRO A 710 -12.06 -16.96 -2.80
CA PRO A 710 -12.23 -17.10 -4.24
C PRO A 710 -12.30 -18.58 -4.71
N ARG A 711 -12.02 -19.53 -3.82
CA ARG A 711 -12.06 -20.97 -4.11
C ARG A 711 -13.43 -21.59 -3.86
N LEU A 712 -14.31 -20.90 -3.12
CA LEU A 712 -15.64 -21.40 -2.82
C LEU A 712 -16.51 -21.46 -4.08
N ASP A 713 -17.43 -22.43 -4.09
CA ASP A 713 -18.47 -22.45 -5.10
C ASP A 713 -19.34 -21.17 -4.98
N PRO A 714 -19.78 -20.56 -6.10
CA PRO A 714 -20.48 -19.28 -6.07
C PRO A 714 -21.71 -19.25 -5.15
N ASP A 715 -22.47 -20.33 -5.08
CA ASP A 715 -23.64 -20.43 -4.20
C ASP A 715 -23.27 -20.43 -2.71
N VAL A 716 -22.13 -21.05 -2.36
CA VAL A 716 -21.62 -21.06 -0.98
C VAL A 716 -21.11 -19.68 -0.61
N ALA A 717 -20.36 -19.03 -1.51
CA ALA A 717 -19.89 -17.66 -1.33
C ALA A 717 -21.06 -16.68 -1.16
N ALA A 718 -22.10 -16.78 -2.01
CA ALA A 718 -23.29 -15.93 -1.92
C ALA A 718 -24.05 -16.13 -0.60
N LYS A 719 -24.22 -17.37 -0.13
CA LYS A 719 -24.84 -17.66 1.18
C LYS A 719 -24.04 -17.08 2.33
N ALA A 720 -22.72 -17.24 2.31
CA ALA A 720 -21.84 -16.73 3.36
C ALA A 720 -21.89 -15.19 3.42
N LEU A 721 -21.85 -14.52 2.26
CA LEU A 721 -22.01 -13.07 2.16
C LEU A 721 -23.38 -12.60 2.62
N HIS A 722 -24.46 -13.29 2.22
CA HIS A 722 -25.81 -12.95 2.65
C HIS A 722 -25.95 -13.03 4.18
N ALA A 723 -25.45 -14.11 4.80
CA ALA A 723 -25.46 -14.26 6.26
C ALA A 723 -24.68 -13.15 6.97
N ALA A 724 -23.51 -12.77 6.45
CA ALA A 724 -22.72 -11.65 6.99
C ALA A 724 -23.45 -10.31 6.86
N VAL A 725 -24.11 -10.05 5.73
CA VAL A 725 -24.91 -8.83 5.50
C VAL A 725 -26.10 -8.75 6.44
N GLU A 726 -26.85 -9.84 6.61
CA GLU A 726 -28.00 -9.88 7.53
C GLU A 726 -27.55 -9.63 8.98
N MET A 727 -26.43 -10.22 9.41
CA MET A 727 -25.88 -10.01 10.74
C MET A 727 -25.43 -8.54 10.94
N ALA A 728 -24.76 -7.96 9.95
CA ALA A 728 -24.33 -6.56 9.96
C ALA A 728 -25.52 -5.59 10.03
N ARG A 729 -26.49 -5.76 9.13
CA ARG A 729 -27.70 -4.94 9.08
C ARG A 729 -28.50 -5.07 10.37
N GLY A 730 -28.67 -6.29 10.86
CA GLY A 730 -29.35 -6.59 12.10
C GLY A 730 -28.69 -5.94 13.31
N SER A 731 -27.36 -6.02 13.41
CA SER A 731 -26.59 -5.35 14.47
C SER A 731 -26.75 -3.83 14.43
N ALA A 732 -26.81 -3.24 13.24
CA ALA A 732 -26.89 -1.80 13.05
C ALA A 732 -28.28 -1.19 13.29
N THR A 733 -29.36 -1.97 13.11
CA THR A 733 -30.74 -1.44 13.07
C THR A 733 -31.65 -1.94 14.19
N SER A 734 -31.29 -3.05 14.84
CA SER A 734 -32.08 -3.62 15.94
C SER A 734 -31.80 -2.90 17.27
N ALA A 735 -32.78 -2.93 18.17
CA ALA A 735 -32.56 -2.52 19.56
C ALA A 735 -31.74 -3.62 20.27
N LEU A 736 -30.49 -3.31 20.60
CA LEU A 736 -29.58 -4.25 21.26
C LEU A 736 -29.73 -4.16 22.79
N ASP A 737 -29.88 -5.31 23.45
CA ASP A 737 -29.84 -5.41 24.92
C ASP A 737 -28.38 -5.28 25.41
N SER A 738 -28.12 -4.23 26.18
CA SER A 738 -26.77 -3.91 26.68
C SER A 738 -26.20 -4.97 27.61
N ASP A 739 -27.02 -5.56 28.48
CA ASP A 739 -26.54 -6.56 29.43
C ASP A 739 -26.24 -7.86 28.69
N ALA A 740 -27.10 -8.25 27.74
CA ALA A 740 -26.88 -9.41 26.90
C ALA A 740 -25.60 -9.31 26.07
N VAL A 741 -25.42 -8.20 25.34
CA VAL A 741 -24.22 -7.98 24.50
C VAL A 741 -22.95 -7.95 25.36
N SER A 742 -23.00 -7.26 26.52
CA SER A 742 -21.85 -7.15 27.42
C SER A 742 -21.47 -8.49 28.03
N ALA A 743 -22.45 -9.30 28.44
CA ALA A 743 -22.19 -10.63 29.00
C ALA A 743 -21.52 -11.55 27.98
N VAL A 744 -22.02 -11.59 26.74
CA VAL A 744 -21.46 -12.45 25.68
C VAL A 744 -20.05 -11.99 25.29
N LEU A 745 -19.81 -10.68 25.18
CA LEU A 745 -18.47 -10.14 24.91
C LEU A 745 -17.47 -10.51 26.02
N ALA A 746 -17.88 -10.42 27.28
CA ALA A 746 -17.04 -10.80 28.42
C ALA A 746 -16.75 -12.33 28.42
N GLU A 747 -17.75 -13.16 28.16
CA GLU A 747 -17.60 -14.62 28.04
C GLU A 747 -16.63 -15.01 26.92
N ALA A 748 -16.70 -14.31 25.78
CA ALA A 748 -15.81 -14.53 24.64
C ALA A 748 -14.38 -14.05 24.94
N TYR A 749 -14.23 -12.91 25.62
CA TYR A 749 -12.93 -12.41 26.07
C TYR A 749 -12.26 -13.39 27.03
N ASP A 750 -12.99 -13.92 28.02
CA ASP A 750 -12.46 -14.92 28.95
C ASP A 750 -12.16 -16.25 28.25
N ALA A 751 -12.96 -16.64 27.25
CA ALA A 751 -12.69 -17.83 26.45
C ALA A 751 -11.30 -17.78 25.82
N VAL A 752 -11.00 -16.66 25.17
CA VAL A 752 -9.73 -16.49 24.46
C VAL A 752 -8.59 -16.27 25.44
N THR A 753 -8.74 -15.37 26.41
CA THR A 753 -7.62 -14.92 27.24
C THR A 753 -7.34 -15.77 28.46
N ARG A 754 -8.35 -16.45 29.03
CA ARG A 754 -8.22 -17.25 30.26
C ARG A 754 -8.29 -18.74 29.99
N ARG A 755 -9.19 -19.16 29.09
CA ARG A 755 -9.35 -20.58 28.72
C ARG A 755 -8.48 -21.00 27.54
N GLY A 756 -7.89 -20.05 26.81
CA GLY A 756 -6.96 -20.33 25.72
C GLY A 756 -7.57 -21.08 24.54
N VAL A 757 -8.86 -20.88 24.23
CA VAL A 757 -9.59 -21.70 23.22
C VAL A 757 -9.03 -21.63 21.80
N LEU A 758 -8.15 -20.67 21.49
CA LEU A 758 -7.48 -20.50 20.20
C LEU A 758 -5.95 -20.68 20.29
N MET A 759 -5.43 -20.98 21.48
CA MET A 759 -3.99 -21.18 21.69
C MET A 759 -3.59 -22.62 21.35
N ALA A 760 -2.33 -22.82 21.00
CA ALA A 760 -1.78 -24.17 20.87
C ALA A 760 -1.80 -24.85 22.25
N VAL A 761 -2.35 -26.06 22.32
CA VAL A 761 -2.24 -26.90 23.53
C VAL A 761 -0.81 -27.44 23.55
N PRO A 762 -0.05 -27.23 24.65
CA PRO A 762 1.26 -27.86 24.79
C PRO A 762 1.12 -29.38 24.62
N PRO A 763 2.00 -30.04 23.85
CA PRO A 763 1.92 -31.48 23.59
C PRO A 763 1.98 -32.34 24.86
#